data_AF-A0A928HAC6-F1
#
_entry.id   AF-A0A928HAC6-F1
#
_cell.length_a   1.000
_cell.length_b   1.000
_cell.length_c   1.000
_cell.angle_alpha   90.00
_cell.angle_beta   90.00
_cell.angle_gamma   90.00
#
_symmetry.space_group_name_H-M   'P 1'
#
loop_
_entity.id
_entity.type
_entity.pdbx_description
1 polymer ?
#
loop_
_entity_poly.entity_id
_entity_poly.type
_entity_poly.pdbx_seq_one_letter_code
_entity_poly.pdbx_strand_id
1 'polypeptide(L)'
;MKKLFIVSILFVGTLTFFGGEDSKTKELIQKGDLQALFDYVATTKNKEVNLKGKEFRLEKPVVLTPKHNGLKIDGQGATITGSKIIEGWRKSAKFQGAWEADLKYDTFITSLFVNGVRSNCAKTPNDTRFLAHSRIEDGSQHGSPLGMYVSTNEGGDILASLTSEQLKDCFVGSFRNWVQVNVPLKSVEKTDNPKKMKVMFSSSIKTSMFRNCKYSSFLIFNIPSAMDVAGEFYFDRTNSKIYYLPRENEDMSTAVVEFPHVEIPFEILGNYDGKSVERVKNITIKNTTFAGGGVGFDSKLKEKGILFFLNNGQSATDSIACVKVSFAENIKINNCVFTKTDSYGLWLADGVKLSEVKGCEFVDLGLGGMKIGNFSMRKFIKNKDVAGLSIRGTENIKICDNAVYKYGRFSMSASGILAFDVARCKITHNEVFDGYYTGISYGWCWGSGETFTTDGSISYNKIHDLSFGNTNDIGGIYTLGTSPNSKITGNVIWNIECLDYGAWGIYNDEGSNGWTISRNYVRNSSKGGYFMHYGQDCKIYNNIIRDCKDYQVGLGRKQPNSYIFERNIIEFSSPATVLRGNSLIPRNAGAFNKNIYFDKNGKLDFGGLNFEQWQATGQDKDSFVEKLNVDEIIEKSLPVEKIGFKPLNVKKAGIRVKKLREKIDNLLKDYKYPPMFKHNFVLPEISVDDQMIGRFPAASGTICNPELLKVKKEGERRFTRINNAFKDFRPYFAYKYQLDNADFIKISFDMRLHENSNLLLEPRANLGGGRGYPQMRIYKGSIAGQKLPLNKWLRVEAVLPNHVNPDKKFDVKIYEGNSLIFSKKFPYTTLSAKFYALFFIAIGGGNGEIIDISNVRIVPANESKK
;
A
#
# COMPACT_ATOMS: atom_id res chain seq x y z
N MET A 1 37.12 59.54 -18.24
CA MET A 1 38.38 59.27 -17.51
C MET A 1 38.74 57.81 -17.78
N LYS A 2 39.63 57.47 -18.73
CA LYS A 2 41.12 57.57 -18.75
C LYS A 2 41.84 56.79 -17.63
N LYS A 3 42.37 55.62 -18.03
CA LYS A 3 43.61 54.90 -17.63
C LYS A 3 44.36 55.30 -16.34
N LEU A 4 44.72 54.28 -15.55
CA LEU A 4 46.07 54.04 -14.99
C LEU A 4 46.14 52.52 -14.60
N PHE A 5 46.85 51.64 -15.31
CA PHE A 5 48.30 51.32 -15.34
C PHE A 5 48.83 50.43 -14.18
N ILE A 6 49.60 49.42 -14.59
CA ILE A 6 50.21 48.31 -13.85
C ILE A 6 51.56 48.74 -13.24
N VAL A 7 51.99 48.14 -12.12
CA VAL A 7 53.32 47.49 -11.91
C VAL A 7 53.29 46.61 -10.65
N SER A 8 53.96 45.45 -10.74
CA SER A 8 54.06 44.37 -9.76
C SER A 8 55.06 44.62 -8.63
N ILE A 9 55.05 43.79 -7.57
CA ILE A 9 56.24 43.10 -7.02
C ILE A 9 55.84 41.90 -6.15
N LEU A 10 56.77 40.94 -6.05
CA LEU A 10 56.62 39.58 -5.53
C LEU A 10 56.16 39.49 -4.07
N PHE A 11 55.34 38.46 -3.79
CA PHE A 11 55.57 37.60 -2.62
C PHE A 11 55.42 36.13 -3.03
N VAL A 12 56.55 35.46 -3.29
CA VAL A 12 56.58 34.01 -3.55
C VAL A 12 56.50 33.29 -2.21
N GLY A 13 55.28 33.17 -1.69
CA GLY A 13 54.96 32.29 -0.58
C GLY A 13 54.74 30.87 -1.09
N THR A 14 55.69 29.97 -0.87
CA THR A 14 55.59 28.54 -1.18
C THR A 14 54.57 27.83 -0.29
N LEU A 15 53.27 28.00 -0.58
CA LEU A 15 52.26 27.04 -0.15
C LEU A 15 52.34 25.79 -1.03
N THR A 16 52.87 24.71 -0.45
CA THR A 16 52.81 23.36 -0.99
C THR A 16 51.36 22.89 -1.07
N PHE A 17 50.75 23.09 -2.25
CA PHE A 17 49.47 22.45 -2.61
C PHE A 17 49.63 20.92 -2.64
N PHE A 18 49.28 20.25 -1.55
CA PHE A 18 49.05 18.81 -1.56
C PHE A 18 47.74 18.49 -2.29
N GLY A 19 47.79 17.60 -3.28
CA GLY A 19 46.60 16.89 -3.76
C GLY A 19 45.98 17.36 -5.09
N GLY A 20 46.78 17.73 -6.08
CA GLY A 20 46.30 17.72 -7.47
C GLY A 20 46.09 16.29 -7.97
N GLU A 21 44.93 15.97 -8.54
CA GLU A 21 44.74 14.69 -9.25
C GLU A 21 45.75 14.53 -10.39
N ASP A 22 46.23 13.31 -10.58
CA ASP A 22 47.16 12.97 -11.66
C ASP A 22 46.52 13.15 -13.05
N SER A 23 47.35 13.14 -14.09
CA SER A 23 46.90 13.36 -15.48
C SER A 23 45.91 12.31 -15.97
N LYS A 24 46.09 11.03 -15.59
CA LYS A 24 45.26 9.92 -16.05
C LYS A 24 43.90 9.91 -15.34
N THR A 25 43.85 10.23 -14.05
CA THR A 25 42.59 10.47 -13.32
C THR A 25 41.76 11.57 -13.99
N LYS A 26 42.38 12.70 -14.35
CA LYS A 26 41.72 13.81 -15.06
C LYS A 26 41.21 13.39 -16.45
N GLU A 27 42.02 12.66 -17.22
CA GLU A 27 41.67 12.14 -18.54
C GLU A 27 40.45 11.21 -18.48
N LEU A 28 40.42 10.27 -17.52
CA LEU A 28 39.32 9.31 -17.36
C LEU A 28 38.02 9.99 -16.89
N ILE A 29 38.10 10.97 -15.99
CA ILE A 29 36.95 11.83 -15.62
C ILE A 29 36.42 12.59 -16.85
N GLN A 30 37.30 13.13 -17.70
CA GLN A 30 36.90 13.84 -18.91
C GLN A 30 36.21 12.89 -19.91
N LYS A 31 36.78 11.71 -20.14
CA LYS A 31 36.19 10.64 -20.98
C LYS A 31 34.87 10.09 -20.44
N GLY A 32 34.67 10.11 -19.13
CA GLY A 32 33.45 9.62 -18.48
C GLY A 32 33.42 8.11 -18.20
N ASP A 33 34.51 7.38 -18.46
CA ASP A 33 34.60 5.94 -18.15
C ASP A 33 34.86 5.73 -16.66
N LEU A 34 33.78 5.61 -15.89
CA LEU A 34 33.83 5.38 -14.45
C LEU A 34 34.44 4.03 -14.07
N GLN A 35 34.30 2.98 -14.90
CA GLN A 35 34.90 1.69 -14.57
C GLN A 35 36.42 1.76 -14.70
N ALA A 36 36.93 2.29 -15.81
CA ALA A 36 38.37 2.49 -15.99
C ALA A 36 38.96 3.47 -14.95
N LEU A 37 38.20 4.49 -14.56
CA LEU A 37 38.56 5.43 -13.49
C LEU A 37 38.73 4.71 -12.14
N PHE A 38 37.73 3.95 -11.69
CA PHE A 38 37.81 3.26 -10.39
C PHE A 38 38.84 2.11 -10.39
N ASP A 39 38.95 1.38 -11.50
CA ASP A 39 40.01 0.39 -11.73
C ASP A 39 41.41 1.01 -11.57
N TYR A 40 41.65 2.19 -12.17
CA TYR A 40 42.93 2.90 -12.04
C TYR A 40 43.14 3.46 -10.64
N VAL A 41 42.16 4.16 -10.07
CA VAL A 41 42.29 4.77 -8.74
C VAL A 41 42.54 3.71 -7.67
N ALA A 42 42.00 2.50 -7.82
CA ALA A 42 42.25 1.38 -6.92
C ALA A 42 43.73 0.90 -6.87
N THR A 43 44.54 1.17 -7.91
CA THR A 43 45.98 0.88 -7.91
C THR A 43 46.83 2.03 -7.35
N THR A 44 46.26 3.21 -7.13
CA THR A 44 46.97 4.35 -6.53
C THR A 44 47.19 4.16 -5.03
N LYS A 45 48.19 4.86 -4.47
CA LYS A 45 48.51 4.82 -3.04
C LYS A 45 47.37 5.32 -2.13
N ASN A 46 46.62 6.32 -2.59
CA ASN A 46 45.59 6.98 -1.77
C ASN A 46 44.21 6.36 -1.96
N LYS A 47 43.90 5.83 -3.16
CA LYS A 47 42.59 5.30 -3.53
C LYS A 47 41.43 6.29 -3.31
N GLU A 48 41.66 7.57 -3.63
CA GLU A 48 40.65 8.63 -3.52
C GLU A 48 40.40 9.27 -4.89
N VAL A 49 39.15 9.61 -5.19
CA VAL A 49 38.76 10.27 -6.45
C VAL A 49 37.64 11.28 -6.21
N ASN A 50 37.75 12.44 -6.87
CA ASN A 50 36.71 13.47 -6.86
C ASN A 50 36.07 13.58 -8.24
N LEU A 51 34.75 13.38 -8.32
CA LEU A 51 34.02 13.40 -9.60
C LEU A 51 33.60 14.82 -10.05
N LYS A 52 33.93 15.85 -9.27
CA LYS A 52 33.82 17.29 -9.58
C LYS A 52 32.44 17.74 -10.11
N GLY A 53 31.36 17.18 -9.59
CA GLY A 53 30.01 17.62 -9.95
C GLY A 53 29.53 17.18 -11.35
N LYS A 54 30.32 16.41 -12.11
CA LYS A 54 29.97 16.00 -13.49
C LYS A 54 28.83 14.96 -13.52
N GLU A 55 28.06 14.94 -14.60
CA GLU A 55 27.14 13.85 -14.92
C GLU A 55 27.84 12.74 -15.74
N PHE A 56 27.62 11.49 -15.34
CA PHE A 56 28.14 10.28 -15.96
C PHE A 56 26.96 9.38 -16.34
N ARG A 57 26.67 9.33 -17.64
CA ARG A 57 25.65 8.44 -18.22
C ARG A 57 26.28 7.09 -18.51
N LEU A 58 25.59 6.02 -18.09
CA LEU A 58 26.07 4.65 -18.16
C LEU A 58 25.28 3.86 -19.20
N GLU A 59 25.99 3.23 -20.15
CA GLU A 59 25.44 2.21 -21.05
C GLU A 59 25.44 0.80 -20.41
N LYS A 60 26.14 0.61 -19.29
CA LYS A 60 26.25 -0.65 -18.55
C LYS A 60 26.61 -0.41 -17.07
N PRO A 61 26.37 -1.36 -16.15
CA PRO A 61 26.70 -1.22 -14.74
C PRO A 61 28.18 -0.91 -14.49
N VAL A 62 28.47 -0.09 -13.48
CA VAL A 62 29.80 0.06 -12.88
C VAL A 62 29.88 -0.87 -11.67
N VAL A 63 30.91 -1.74 -11.62
CA VAL A 63 31.02 -2.81 -10.63
C VAL A 63 32.30 -2.69 -9.80
N LEU A 64 32.13 -2.48 -8.50
CA LEU A 64 33.21 -2.53 -7.51
C LEU A 64 33.35 -3.95 -6.93
N THR A 65 34.39 -4.67 -7.36
CA THR A 65 34.81 -5.98 -6.81
C THR A 65 35.96 -5.81 -5.78
N PRO A 66 36.45 -6.88 -5.12
CA PRO A 66 37.51 -6.80 -4.09
C PRO A 66 38.80 -6.09 -4.52
N LYS A 67 39.08 -5.98 -5.83
CA LYS A 67 40.20 -5.17 -6.36
C LYS A 67 40.17 -3.70 -5.90
N HIS A 68 38.99 -3.17 -5.56
CA HIS A 68 38.79 -1.78 -5.14
C HIS A 68 38.85 -1.56 -3.62
N ASN A 69 39.26 -2.56 -2.82
CA ASN A 69 39.26 -2.45 -1.36
C ASN A 69 40.00 -1.18 -0.88
N GLY A 70 39.29 -0.37 -0.07
CA GLY A 70 39.76 0.94 0.44
C GLY A 70 39.42 2.17 -0.41
N LEU A 71 38.72 2.02 -1.55
CA LEU A 71 38.36 3.14 -2.44
C LEU A 71 37.43 4.17 -1.75
N LYS A 72 37.74 5.45 -1.92
CA LYS A 72 36.94 6.59 -1.46
C LYS A 72 36.51 7.45 -2.65
N ILE A 73 35.20 7.56 -2.86
CA ILE A 73 34.58 8.32 -3.95
C ILE A 73 33.90 9.55 -3.34
N ASP A 74 34.33 10.74 -3.73
CA ASP A 74 33.59 11.98 -3.49
C ASP A 74 32.95 12.46 -4.79
N GLY A 75 31.63 12.42 -4.87
CA GLY A 75 30.90 12.94 -6.02
C GLY A 75 31.09 14.46 -6.19
N GLN A 76 31.25 15.19 -5.09
CA GLN A 76 31.14 16.66 -5.06
C GLN A 76 29.91 17.19 -5.85
N GLY A 77 28.78 16.48 -5.77
CA GLY A 77 27.55 16.77 -6.52
C GLY A 77 27.39 16.00 -7.83
N ALA A 78 28.35 15.15 -8.21
CA ALA A 78 28.29 14.36 -9.45
C ALA A 78 27.10 13.41 -9.48
N THR A 79 26.56 13.20 -10.68
CA THR A 79 25.45 12.28 -10.93
C THR A 79 25.93 11.09 -11.73
N ILE A 80 25.71 9.89 -11.21
CA ILE A 80 25.91 8.62 -11.91
C ILE A 80 24.53 8.10 -12.29
N THR A 81 24.22 8.05 -13.59
CA THR A 81 22.87 7.72 -14.07
C THR A 81 22.86 6.58 -15.09
N GLY A 82 21.93 5.66 -14.92
CA GLY A 82 21.56 4.65 -15.91
C GLY A 82 20.53 5.12 -16.94
N SER A 83 20.16 6.40 -16.94
CA SER A 83 19.16 6.94 -17.87
C SER A 83 19.72 7.23 -19.25
N LYS A 84 18.98 6.80 -20.28
CA LYS A 84 19.25 7.11 -21.69
C LYS A 84 18.38 8.29 -22.14
N ILE A 85 18.97 9.20 -22.92
CA ILE A 85 18.26 10.34 -23.53
C ILE A 85 17.48 9.86 -24.77
N ILE A 86 16.30 10.45 -24.99
CA ILE A 86 15.50 10.30 -26.21
C ILE A 86 15.64 11.59 -27.01
N GLU A 87 16.17 11.48 -28.23
CA GLU A 87 16.39 12.59 -29.16
C GLU A 87 15.38 12.55 -30.32
N GLY A 88 15.43 13.54 -31.22
CA GLY A 88 14.63 13.54 -32.45
C GLY A 88 13.14 13.86 -32.26
N TRP A 89 12.78 14.48 -31.13
CA TRP A 89 11.41 14.90 -30.84
C TRP A 89 10.86 15.88 -31.90
N ARG A 90 9.67 15.58 -32.39
CA ARG A 90 8.89 16.39 -33.34
C ARG A 90 7.42 16.42 -32.92
N LYS A 91 6.63 17.37 -33.41
CA LYS A 91 5.18 17.36 -33.20
C LYS A 91 4.57 16.10 -33.79
N SER A 92 3.66 15.43 -33.06
CA SER A 92 3.03 14.21 -33.56
C SER A 92 1.95 14.53 -34.59
N ALA A 93 1.90 13.71 -35.65
CA ALA A 93 0.80 13.71 -36.61
C ALA A 93 -0.39 12.84 -36.16
N LYS A 94 -0.19 11.98 -35.13
CA LYS A 94 -1.16 10.98 -34.67
C LYS A 94 -2.02 11.47 -33.51
N PHE A 95 -1.46 12.28 -32.62
CA PHE A 95 -2.14 12.80 -31.44
C PHE A 95 -1.99 14.32 -31.35
N GLN A 96 -3.10 15.04 -31.26
CA GLN A 96 -3.12 16.50 -31.21
C GLN A 96 -2.42 17.02 -29.94
N GLY A 97 -1.53 18.01 -30.09
CA GLY A 97 -0.77 18.60 -28.98
C GLY A 97 0.43 17.77 -28.50
N ALA A 98 0.48 16.48 -28.82
CA ALA A 98 1.59 15.60 -28.44
C ALA A 98 2.83 15.80 -29.33
N TRP A 99 3.96 15.34 -28.81
CA TRP A 99 5.21 15.15 -29.53
C TRP A 99 5.51 13.66 -29.68
N GLU A 100 6.31 13.30 -30.68
CA GLU A 100 6.77 11.94 -30.93
C GLU A 100 8.26 11.88 -31.21
N ALA A 101 8.87 10.73 -30.92
CA ALA A 101 10.25 10.40 -31.29
C ALA A 101 10.33 8.93 -31.72
N ASP A 102 11.30 8.60 -32.56
CA ASP A 102 11.55 7.21 -32.97
C ASP A 102 12.45 6.52 -31.93
N LEU A 103 11.96 5.42 -31.36
CA LEU A 103 12.60 4.72 -30.26
C LEU A 103 12.41 3.21 -30.43
N LYS A 104 13.43 2.55 -30.99
CA LYS A 104 13.49 1.09 -31.04
C LYS A 104 13.97 0.56 -29.69
N TYR A 105 13.07 -0.06 -28.93
CA TYR A 105 13.37 -0.63 -27.61
C TYR A 105 12.46 -1.83 -27.31
N ASP A 106 13.06 -2.96 -26.92
CA ASP A 106 12.33 -4.24 -26.85
C ASP A 106 11.55 -4.42 -25.53
N THR A 107 11.96 -3.73 -24.47
CA THR A 107 11.34 -3.78 -23.14
C THR A 107 10.37 -2.64 -22.91
N PHE A 108 9.50 -2.80 -21.91
CA PHE A 108 8.47 -1.81 -21.58
C PHE A 108 9.09 -0.59 -20.89
N ILE A 109 8.72 0.62 -21.31
CA ILE A 109 9.17 1.88 -20.70
C ILE A 109 8.18 2.27 -19.60
N THR A 110 8.57 2.11 -18.34
CA THR A 110 7.70 2.35 -17.18
C THR A 110 7.58 3.81 -16.77
N SER A 111 8.61 4.63 -17.04
CA SER A 111 8.61 6.07 -16.77
C SER A 111 9.42 6.84 -17.81
N LEU A 112 9.04 8.09 -18.05
CA LEU A 112 9.89 9.11 -18.65
C LEU A 112 10.24 10.17 -17.60
N PHE A 113 11.32 10.91 -17.81
CA PHE A 113 11.64 12.13 -17.08
C PHE A 113 11.85 13.25 -18.09
N VAL A 114 11.06 14.31 -17.97
CA VAL A 114 11.13 15.49 -18.85
C VAL A 114 11.63 16.65 -18.00
N ASN A 115 12.79 17.22 -18.38
CA ASN A 115 13.49 18.23 -17.58
C ASN A 115 13.70 17.80 -16.11
N GLY A 116 13.87 16.49 -15.91
CA GLY A 116 14.05 15.85 -14.61
C GLY A 116 12.78 15.61 -13.78
N VAL A 117 11.59 15.90 -14.31
CA VAL A 117 10.30 15.61 -13.66
C VAL A 117 9.72 14.31 -14.22
N ARG A 118 9.38 13.34 -13.35
CA ARG A 118 8.74 12.08 -13.78
C ARG A 118 7.43 12.35 -14.52
N SER A 119 7.26 11.67 -15.65
CA SER A 119 6.06 11.59 -16.46
C SER A 119 5.53 10.16 -16.43
N ASN A 120 4.20 10.00 -16.44
CA ASN A 120 3.55 8.70 -16.22
C ASN A 120 3.25 8.02 -17.56
N CYS A 121 3.27 6.68 -17.58
CA CYS A 121 2.68 5.95 -18.68
C CYS A 121 1.16 6.21 -18.72
N ALA A 122 0.65 6.55 -19.90
CA ALA A 122 -0.75 6.79 -20.22
C ALA A 122 -1.66 5.72 -19.59
N LYS A 123 -2.64 6.13 -18.79
CA LYS A 123 -3.47 5.23 -17.99
C LYS A 123 -4.96 5.57 -18.04
N THR A 124 -5.81 4.58 -17.85
CA THR A 124 -7.26 4.83 -17.71
C THR A 124 -7.90 3.92 -16.65
N PRO A 125 -8.85 4.45 -15.85
CA PRO A 125 -9.22 5.87 -15.73
C PRO A 125 -8.17 6.69 -14.95
N ASN A 126 -8.21 8.01 -15.07
CA ASN A 126 -7.21 8.90 -14.47
C ASN A 126 -7.30 9.01 -12.94
N ASP A 127 -8.48 9.34 -12.41
CA ASP A 127 -8.65 9.69 -10.98
C ASP A 127 -9.32 8.59 -10.14
N THR A 128 -9.69 7.47 -10.75
CA THR A 128 -10.35 6.33 -10.09
C THR A 128 -9.69 5.02 -10.51
N ARG A 129 -10.34 3.88 -10.28
CA ARG A 129 -9.96 2.55 -10.82
C ARG A 129 -11.24 1.89 -11.34
N PHE A 130 -11.14 1.05 -12.36
CA PHE A 130 -12.23 0.14 -12.73
C PHE A 130 -12.37 -0.97 -11.70
N LEU A 131 -13.56 -1.56 -11.61
CA LEU A 131 -13.79 -2.72 -10.75
C LEU A 131 -13.99 -4.00 -11.58
N ALA A 132 -13.21 -5.04 -11.29
CA ALA A 132 -13.36 -6.32 -11.97
C ALA A 132 -14.69 -6.99 -11.58
N HIS A 133 -15.42 -7.51 -12.58
CA HIS A 133 -16.77 -8.06 -12.38
C HIS A 133 -16.75 -9.30 -11.50
N SER A 134 -15.91 -10.27 -11.87
CA SER A 134 -15.72 -11.53 -11.14
C SER A 134 -14.44 -12.24 -11.58
N ARG A 135 -13.95 -13.15 -10.75
CA ARG A 135 -12.89 -14.09 -11.16
C ARG A 135 -13.40 -15.07 -12.22
N ILE A 136 -12.46 -15.67 -12.96
CA ILE A 136 -12.71 -16.90 -13.72
C ILE A 136 -12.60 -18.09 -12.75
N GLU A 137 -13.55 -19.01 -12.76
CA GLU A 137 -13.49 -20.24 -11.96
C GLU A 137 -12.75 -21.34 -12.73
N ASP A 138 -11.80 -22.01 -12.07
CA ASP A 138 -11.00 -23.12 -12.63
C ASP A 138 -10.88 -24.33 -11.67
N GLY A 139 -11.70 -24.35 -10.61
CA GLY A 139 -11.66 -25.37 -9.56
C GLY A 139 -10.68 -25.06 -8.42
N SER A 140 -9.81 -24.05 -8.54
CA SER A 140 -8.94 -23.61 -7.44
C SER A 140 -9.70 -22.77 -6.40
N GLN A 141 -9.21 -22.73 -5.16
CA GLN A 141 -9.86 -22.03 -4.02
C GLN A 141 -10.16 -20.54 -4.28
N HIS A 142 -9.40 -19.90 -5.16
CA HIS A 142 -9.50 -18.48 -5.46
C HIS A 142 -9.78 -18.19 -6.94
N GLY A 143 -10.08 -19.21 -7.75
CA GLY A 143 -10.20 -19.12 -9.19
C GLY A 143 -8.88 -18.80 -9.90
N SER A 144 -8.97 -18.57 -11.20
CA SER A 144 -7.81 -18.59 -12.08
C SER A 144 -6.84 -17.43 -11.85
N PRO A 145 -5.51 -17.69 -11.88
CA PRO A 145 -4.50 -16.66 -12.00
C PRO A 145 -4.41 -16.03 -13.39
N LEU A 146 -5.00 -16.66 -14.41
CA LEU A 146 -4.77 -16.31 -15.82
C LEU A 146 -5.82 -15.37 -16.42
N GLY A 147 -6.80 -14.89 -15.65
CA GLY A 147 -7.79 -13.94 -16.16
C GLY A 147 -8.89 -13.55 -15.18
N MET A 148 -9.70 -12.60 -15.62
CA MET A 148 -10.88 -12.10 -14.91
C MET A 148 -12.00 -11.73 -15.89
N TYR A 149 -13.23 -11.64 -15.39
CA TYR A 149 -14.30 -10.95 -16.10
C TYR A 149 -14.30 -9.48 -15.70
N VAL A 150 -14.45 -8.60 -16.69
CA VAL A 150 -14.69 -7.16 -16.52
C VAL A 150 -16.07 -6.83 -17.07
N SER A 151 -16.71 -5.78 -16.56
CA SER A 151 -17.94 -5.30 -17.20
C SER A 151 -17.58 -4.55 -18.48
N THR A 152 -18.44 -4.60 -19.49
CA THR A 152 -18.30 -3.77 -20.70
C THR A 152 -18.16 -2.29 -20.37
N ASN A 153 -18.87 -1.81 -19.36
CA ASN A 153 -18.89 -0.40 -18.97
C ASN A 153 -17.77 -0.03 -17.98
N GLU A 154 -16.98 -1.01 -17.53
CA GLU A 154 -15.84 -0.86 -16.63
C GLU A 154 -14.54 -1.12 -17.41
N GLY A 155 -14.39 -0.46 -18.56
CA GLY A 155 -13.24 -0.56 -19.46
C GLY A 155 -13.18 -1.82 -20.33
N GLY A 156 -14.18 -2.71 -20.27
CA GLY A 156 -14.24 -3.90 -21.11
C GLY A 156 -14.41 -3.59 -22.60
N ASP A 157 -15.12 -2.50 -22.92
CA ASP A 157 -15.27 -1.94 -24.26
C ASP A 157 -13.95 -1.35 -24.80
N ILE A 158 -13.24 -0.57 -23.98
CA ILE A 158 -11.91 -0.02 -24.27
C ILE A 158 -10.97 -1.17 -24.65
N LEU A 159 -10.87 -2.20 -23.78
CA LEU A 159 -10.03 -3.37 -24.02
C LEU A 159 -10.43 -4.17 -25.26
N ALA A 160 -11.72 -4.22 -25.61
CA ALA A 160 -12.21 -4.90 -26.80
C ALA A 160 -11.93 -4.15 -28.11
N SER A 161 -11.66 -2.84 -28.03
CA SER A 161 -11.38 -2.00 -29.20
C SER A 161 -9.90 -2.02 -29.65
N LEU A 162 -9.01 -2.53 -28.81
CA LEU A 162 -7.57 -2.59 -29.07
C LEU A 162 -7.22 -3.62 -30.15
N THR A 163 -6.25 -3.30 -31.01
CA THR A 163 -5.71 -4.27 -31.98
C THR A 163 -4.88 -5.34 -31.28
N SER A 164 -4.63 -6.46 -31.98
CA SER A 164 -3.76 -7.54 -31.49
C SER A 164 -2.34 -7.06 -31.16
N GLU A 165 -1.87 -5.98 -31.80
CA GLU A 165 -0.58 -5.34 -31.58
C GLU A 165 -0.62 -4.48 -30.31
N GLN A 166 -1.64 -3.63 -30.18
CA GLN A 166 -1.84 -2.79 -29.00
C GLN A 166 -2.01 -3.62 -27.72
N LEU A 167 -2.69 -4.78 -27.80
CA LEU A 167 -2.84 -5.71 -26.68
C LEU A 167 -1.50 -6.29 -26.18
N LYS A 168 -0.46 -6.39 -27.03
CA LYS A 168 0.88 -6.88 -26.63
C LYS A 168 1.69 -5.84 -25.86
N ASP A 169 1.38 -4.56 -26.07
CA ASP A 169 2.06 -3.41 -25.45
C ASP A 169 1.26 -2.83 -24.27
N CYS A 170 0.00 -3.24 -24.10
CA CYS A 170 -0.90 -2.87 -23.00
C CYS A 170 -0.75 -3.79 -21.77
N PHE A 171 -0.93 -3.24 -20.57
CA PHE A 171 -0.98 -4.02 -19.33
C PHE A 171 -2.02 -3.52 -18.34
N VAL A 172 -2.42 -4.42 -17.42
CA VAL A 172 -3.36 -4.13 -16.33
C VAL A 172 -2.60 -4.06 -15.02
N GLY A 173 -2.69 -2.92 -14.33
CA GLY A 173 -2.22 -2.77 -12.95
C GLY A 173 -3.39 -2.96 -11.99
N SER A 174 -3.41 -4.07 -11.27
CA SER A 174 -4.53 -4.50 -10.43
C SER A 174 -4.14 -4.57 -8.95
N PHE A 175 -5.05 -4.12 -8.10
CA PHE A 175 -4.82 -3.86 -6.68
C PHE A 175 -5.52 -4.93 -5.83
N ARG A 176 -4.74 -5.68 -5.06
CA ARG A 176 -5.19 -6.73 -4.14
C ARG A 176 -4.69 -6.43 -2.73
N ASN A 177 -5.40 -5.53 -2.05
CA ASN A 177 -5.07 -4.98 -0.73
C ASN A 177 -3.68 -4.29 -0.67
N TRP A 178 -2.63 -5.02 -0.29
CA TRP A 178 -1.27 -4.53 -0.06
C TRP A 178 -0.31 -4.77 -1.24
N VAL A 179 -0.82 -5.29 -2.36
CA VAL A 179 -0.03 -5.52 -3.57
C VAL A 179 -0.75 -4.96 -4.80
N GLN A 180 -0.06 -4.10 -5.54
CA GLN A 180 -0.33 -3.80 -6.94
C GLN A 180 0.44 -4.80 -7.81
N VAL A 181 -0.28 -5.58 -8.62
CA VAL A 181 0.27 -6.53 -9.58
C VAL A 181 0.04 -5.98 -10.99
N ASN A 182 1.11 -5.82 -11.74
CA ASN A 182 1.05 -5.47 -13.16
C ASN A 182 1.12 -6.76 -13.99
N VAL A 183 0.17 -6.97 -14.91
CA VAL A 183 0.11 -8.14 -15.81
C VAL A 183 -0.11 -7.73 -17.27
N PRO A 184 0.60 -8.30 -18.25
CA PRO A 184 0.30 -8.05 -19.67
C PRO A 184 -0.96 -8.80 -20.07
N LEU A 185 -1.65 -8.26 -21.07
CA LEU A 185 -2.81 -8.92 -21.65
C LEU A 185 -2.40 -10.08 -22.58
N LYS A 186 -3.34 -10.99 -22.81
CA LYS A 186 -3.20 -12.12 -23.76
C LYS A 186 -4.32 -12.10 -24.79
N SER A 187 -5.57 -12.01 -24.32
CA SER A 187 -6.77 -11.94 -25.14
C SER A 187 -7.89 -11.23 -24.39
N VAL A 188 -8.82 -10.66 -25.14
CA VAL A 188 -10.08 -10.11 -24.64
C VAL A 188 -11.19 -10.73 -25.47
N GLU A 189 -12.07 -11.47 -24.80
CA GLU A 189 -13.07 -12.34 -25.42
C GLU A 189 -14.48 -11.86 -25.02
N LYS A 190 -15.38 -11.74 -26.00
CA LYS A 190 -16.81 -11.54 -25.73
C LYS A 190 -17.36 -12.78 -25.00
N THR A 191 -18.36 -12.58 -24.16
CA THR A 191 -19.08 -13.67 -23.49
C THR A 191 -20.54 -13.69 -23.93
N ASP A 192 -21.26 -14.78 -23.66
CA ASP A 192 -22.71 -14.89 -23.92
C ASP A 192 -23.54 -13.83 -23.16
N ASN A 193 -22.96 -13.21 -22.12
CA ASN A 193 -23.54 -12.08 -21.42
C ASN A 193 -22.97 -10.77 -22.00
N PRO A 194 -23.78 -9.95 -22.70
CA PRO A 194 -23.30 -8.73 -23.35
C PRO A 194 -22.85 -7.63 -22.38
N LYS A 195 -23.08 -7.78 -21.05
CA LYS A 195 -22.52 -6.87 -20.03
C LYS A 195 -21.10 -7.24 -19.58
N LYS A 196 -20.50 -8.32 -20.12
CA LYS A 196 -19.24 -8.91 -19.64
C LYS A 196 -18.27 -9.24 -20.77
N MET A 197 -17.01 -8.87 -20.53
CA MET A 197 -15.86 -9.30 -21.31
C MET A 197 -14.96 -10.19 -20.45
N LYS A 198 -14.37 -11.22 -21.06
CA LYS A 198 -13.39 -12.11 -20.42
C LYS A 198 -11.99 -11.64 -20.82
N VAL A 199 -11.18 -11.27 -19.84
CA VAL A 199 -9.82 -10.75 -20.03
C VAL A 199 -8.83 -11.81 -19.56
N MET A 200 -7.95 -12.24 -20.46
CA MET A 200 -6.89 -13.21 -20.18
C MET A 200 -5.53 -12.52 -20.08
N PHE A 201 -4.68 -13.02 -19.21
CA PHE A 201 -3.36 -12.48 -18.89
C PHE A 201 -2.22 -13.39 -19.35
N SER A 202 -1.09 -12.78 -19.70
CA SER A 202 0.20 -13.45 -19.92
C SER A 202 1.01 -13.41 -18.61
N SER A 203 0.59 -14.17 -17.60
CA SER A 203 1.07 -14.01 -16.21
C SER A 203 1.72 -15.26 -15.61
N SER A 204 2.77 -15.05 -14.81
CA SER A 204 3.41 -16.06 -13.95
C SER A 204 2.88 -16.07 -12.51
N ILE A 205 1.84 -15.28 -12.18
CA ILE A 205 1.25 -15.31 -10.84
C ILE A 205 0.67 -16.70 -10.53
N LYS A 206 0.93 -17.20 -9.33
CA LYS A 206 0.41 -18.51 -8.88
C LYS A 206 -1.00 -18.44 -8.29
N THR A 207 -1.59 -17.25 -8.19
CA THR A 207 -2.89 -17.03 -7.54
C THR A 207 -3.67 -15.89 -8.18
N SER A 208 -4.98 -16.05 -8.30
CA SER A 208 -5.93 -15.03 -8.76
C SER A 208 -5.71 -13.62 -8.20
N MET A 209 -6.07 -12.62 -8.99
CA MET A 209 -6.17 -11.20 -8.59
C MET A 209 -7.15 -11.02 -7.42
N PHE A 210 -8.14 -11.92 -7.30
CA PHE A 210 -9.14 -11.92 -6.23
C PHE A 210 -8.68 -12.64 -4.95
N ARG A 211 -7.41 -13.07 -4.87
CA ARG A 211 -6.85 -13.61 -3.62
C ARG A 211 -6.80 -12.50 -2.57
N ASN A 212 -7.40 -12.76 -1.41
CA ASN A 212 -7.56 -11.84 -0.27
C ASN A 212 -8.37 -10.55 -0.56
N CYS A 213 -8.74 -10.28 -1.81
CA CYS A 213 -9.51 -9.11 -2.23
C CYS A 213 -10.76 -9.56 -2.99
N LYS A 214 -11.95 -9.43 -2.40
CA LYS A 214 -13.20 -9.91 -3.03
C LYS A 214 -13.57 -9.13 -4.29
N TYR A 215 -13.11 -7.88 -4.40
CA TYR A 215 -13.44 -6.95 -5.47
C TYR A 215 -12.14 -6.29 -5.95
N SER A 216 -11.41 -7.00 -6.80
CA SER A 216 -10.14 -6.50 -7.32
C SER A 216 -10.38 -5.29 -8.21
N SER A 217 -9.74 -4.17 -7.90
CA SER A 217 -9.78 -2.97 -8.74
C SER A 217 -8.56 -2.89 -9.63
N PHE A 218 -8.66 -2.19 -10.76
CA PHE A 218 -7.59 -2.14 -11.74
C PHE A 218 -7.55 -0.84 -12.56
N LEU A 219 -6.38 -0.61 -13.16
CA LEU A 219 -6.09 0.40 -14.16
C LEU A 219 -5.61 -0.30 -15.44
N ILE A 220 -5.90 0.28 -16.59
CA ILE A 220 -5.33 -0.11 -17.89
C ILE A 220 -4.22 0.89 -18.22
N PHE A 221 -3.07 0.42 -18.68
CA PHE A 221 -1.90 1.23 -19.00
C PHE A 221 -1.39 0.98 -20.42
N ASN A 222 -0.75 2.02 -20.98
CA ASN A 222 -0.13 2.04 -22.30
C ASN A 222 -1.09 1.76 -23.46
N ILE A 223 -2.20 2.50 -23.52
CA ILE A 223 -3.12 2.49 -24.65
C ILE A 223 -3.22 3.87 -25.31
N PRO A 224 -3.37 3.95 -26.65
CA PRO A 224 -3.45 5.23 -27.37
C PRO A 224 -4.51 6.20 -26.84
N SER A 225 -5.69 5.69 -26.48
CA SER A 225 -6.84 6.48 -26.05
C SER A 225 -6.76 6.99 -24.60
N ALA A 226 -5.73 6.59 -23.85
CA ALA A 226 -5.49 7.00 -22.47
C ALA A 226 -4.34 8.01 -22.34
N MET A 227 -3.82 8.55 -23.46
CA MET A 227 -2.88 9.66 -23.44
C MET A 227 -3.67 10.96 -23.56
N ASP A 228 -4.38 11.32 -22.49
CA ASP A 228 -5.33 12.43 -22.45
C ASP A 228 -5.01 13.48 -21.36
N VAL A 229 -4.06 13.21 -20.46
CA VAL A 229 -3.57 14.16 -19.44
C VAL A 229 -2.14 14.64 -19.73
N ALA A 230 -1.89 15.93 -19.53
CA ALA A 230 -0.58 16.53 -19.70
C ALA A 230 0.45 15.91 -18.73
N GLY A 231 1.60 15.49 -19.27
CA GLY A 231 2.62 14.72 -18.55
C GLY A 231 2.50 13.20 -18.71
N GLU A 232 1.64 12.71 -19.61
CA GLU A 232 1.55 11.28 -19.96
C GLU A 232 2.30 10.93 -21.25
N PHE A 233 2.75 9.68 -21.34
CA PHE A 233 3.38 9.11 -22.55
C PHE A 233 2.80 7.76 -22.95
N TYR A 234 2.82 7.47 -24.25
CA TYR A 234 2.44 6.18 -24.84
C TYR A 234 3.63 5.61 -25.64
N PHE A 235 3.98 4.35 -25.39
CA PHE A 235 5.04 3.64 -26.12
C PHE A 235 4.45 2.59 -27.08
N ASP A 236 4.61 2.86 -28.37
CA ASP A 236 4.19 2.05 -29.51
C ASP A 236 5.40 1.23 -29.98
N ARG A 237 5.68 0.14 -29.28
CA ARG A 237 6.85 -0.71 -29.55
C ARG A 237 6.75 -1.36 -30.93
N THR A 238 5.54 -1.71 -31.35
CA THR A 238 5.25 -2.25 -32.69
C THR A 238 5.77 -1.34 -33.80
N ASN A 239 5.56 -0.03 -33.68
CA ASN A 239 6.05 0.96 -34.66
C ASN A 239 7.39 1.60 -34.26
N SER A 240 8.03 1.15 -33.17
CA SER A 240 9.24 1.76 -32.59
C SER A 240 9.11 3.28 -32.38
N LYS A 241 7.99 3.72 -31.81
CA LYS A 241 7.72 5.14 -31.53
C LYS A 241 7.31 5.36 -30.08
N ILE A 242 7.70 6.51 -29.54
CA ILE A 242 7.20 7.02 -28.27
C ILE A 242 6.51 8.36 -28.48
N TYR A 243 5.39 8.56 -27.81
CA TYR A 243 4.57 9.76 -27.86
C TYR A 243 4.47 10.37 -26.46
N TYR A 244 4.49 11.69 -26.37
CA TYR A 244 4.42 12.43 -25.10
C TYR A 244 3.49 13.64 -25.22
N LEU A 245 2.59 13.81 -24.27
CA LEU A 245 1.74 15.01 -24.16
C LEU A 245 2.39 15.98 -23.15
N PRO A 246 3.03 17.08 -23.60
CA PRO A 246 3.78 17.97 -22.72
C PRO A 246 2.91 18.74 -21.73
N ARG A 247 3.51 19.12 -20.60
CA ARG A 247 2.92 20.07 -19.64
C ARG A 247 3.01 21.50 -20.17
N GLU A 248 2.17 22.39 -19.66
CA GLU A 248 2.11 23.81 -20.06
C GLU A 248 3.47 24.53 -19.99
N ASN A 249 4.37 24.07 -19.12
CA ASN A 249 5.69 24.66 -18.87
C ASN A 249 6.86 23.88 -19.52
N GLU A 250 6.60 22.99 -20.49
CA GLU A 250 7.62 22.14 -21.13
C GLU A 250 7.80 22.48 -22.62
N ASP A 251 8.87 23.21 -22.93
CA ASP A 251 9.30 23.40 -24.32
C ASP A 251 10.07 22.18 -24.83
N MET A 252 9.37 21.31 -25.56
CA MET A 252 9.91 20.09 -26.16
C MET A 252 11.00 20.32 -27.21
N SER A 253 11.22 21.56 -27.69
CA SER A 253 12.37 21.86 -28.56
C SER A 253 13.70 21.97 -27.80
N THR A 254 13.65 22.15 -26.48
CA THR A 254 14.82 22.26 -25.59
C THR A 254 14.82 21.22 -24.46
N ALA A 255 13.72 20.47 -24.29
CA ALA A 255 13.54 19.55 -23.18
C ALA A 255 14.53 18.36 -23.22
N VAL A 256 15.17 18.10 -22.09
CA VAL A 256 15.91 16.85 -21.89
C VAL A 256 14.91 15.78 -21.47
N VAL A 257 14.64 14.84 -22.37
CA VAL A 257 13.77 13.68 -22.11
C VAL A 257 14.64 12.44 -21.94
N GLU A 258 14.53 11.77 -20.79
CA GLU A 258 15.31 10.59 -20.46
C GLU A 258 14.46 9.47 -19.85
N PHE A 259 14.90 8.21 -19.98
CA PHE A 259 14.25 7.05 -19.35
C PHE A 259 15.29 6.10 -18.73
N PRO A 260 14.96 5.39 -17.63
CA PRO A 260 15.85 4.41 -17.02
C PRO A 260 16.16 3.25 -17.98
N HIS A 261 17.44 3.10 -18.36
CA HIS A 261 17.89 2.08 -19.31
C HIS A 261 18.66 0.95 -18.60
N VAL A 262 19.64 1.30 -17.77
CA VAL A 262 20.42 0.31 -17.01
C VAL A 262 19.66 -0.12 -15.76
N GLU A 263 19.40 -1.41 -15.61
CA GLU A 263 18.66 -1.99 -14.47
C GLU A 263 19.30 -1.67 -13.11
N ILE A 264 20.60 -1.97 -12.96
CA ILE A 264 21.39 -1.66 -11.75
C ILE A 264 22.62 -0.85 -12.18
N PRO A 265 22.55 0.49 -12.19
CA PRO A 265 23.66 1.34 -12.65
C PRO A 265 24.97 1.18 -11.86
N PHE A 266 24.91 0.85 -10.57
CA PHE A 266 26.09 0.75 -9.71
C PHE A 266 26.03 -0.46 -8.76
N GLU A 267 27.09 -1.27 -8.75
CA GLU A 267 27.17 -2.46 -7.92
C GLU A 267 28.46 -2.53 -7.09
N ILE A 268 28.38 -3.07 -5.88
CA ILE A 268 29.51 -3.45 -5.03
C ILE A 268 29.36 -4.94 -4.72
N LEU A 269 30.16 -5.79 -5.37
CA LEU A 269 29.97 -7.24 -5.38
C LEU A 269 31.22 -7.96 -4.87
N GLY A 270 31.12 -8.59 -3.70
CA GLY A 270 32.04 -9.63 -3.27
C GLY A 270 31.72 -10.97 -3.94
N ASN A 271 32.71 -11.86 -3.98
CA ASN A 271 32.56 -13.20 -4.56
C ASN A 271 32.06 -14.19 -3.50
N TYR A 272 31.18 -15.13 -3.88
CA TYR A 272 30.70 -16.22 -3.03
C TYR A 272 30.56 -17.50 -3.87
N ASP A 273 31.40 -18.49 -3.59
CA ASP A 273 31.51 -19.74 -4.36
C ASP A 273 30.55 -20.85 -3.87
N GLY A 274 29.70 -20.55 -2.88
CA GLY A 274 28.85 -21.52 -2.18
C GLY A 274 29.39 -21.95 -0.80
N LYS A 275 30.69 -21.81 -0.56
CA LYS A 275 31.39 -22.21 0.68
C LYS A 275 32.14 -21.05 1.35
N SER A 276 32.88 -20.27 0.56
CA SER A 276 33.73 -19.16 0.99
C SER A 276 33.22 -17.83 0.45
N VAL A 277 33.62 -16.71 1.08
CA VAL A 277 33.25 -15.36 0.64
C VAL A 277 34.46 -14.44 0.60
N GLU A 278 34.72 -13.84 -0.56
CA GLU A 278 35.68 -12.76 -0.72
C GLU A 278 34.94 -11.43 -0.69
N ARG A 279 34.97 -10.74 0.46
CA ARG A 279 34.21 -9.49 0.64
C ARG A 279 34.93 -8.28 0.03
N VAL A 280 34.15 -7.38 -0.58
CA VAL A 280 34.60 -6.00 -0.81
C VAL A 280 34.63 -5.26 0.52
N LYS A 281 35.71 -4.51 0.79
CA LYS A 281 35.95 -3.89 2.10
C LYS A 281 36.28 -2.41 2.01
N ASN A 282 35.84 -1.67 3.03
CA ASN A 282 36.30 -0.31 3.32
C ASN A 282 36.01 0.72 2.21
N ILE A 283 34.89 0.57 1.48
CA ILE A 283 34.47 1.54 0.47
C ILE A 283 33.74 2.70 1.14
N THR A 284 34.10 3.94 0.78
CA THR A 284 33.33 5.13 1.17
C THR A 284 32.85 5.86 -0.08
N ILE A 285 31.56 6.14 -0.16
CA ILE A 285 30.96 6.99 -1.19
C ILE A 285 30.29 8.17 -0.49
N LYS A 286 30.56 9.39 -0.95
CA LYS A 286 29.92 10.59 -0.41
C LYS A 286 29.56 11.62 -1.48
N ASN A 287 28.53 12.42 -1.22
CA ASN A 287 28.13 13.57 -2.04
C ASN A 287 27.85 13.21 -3.52
N THR A 288 27.34 12.01 -3.79
CA THR A 288 27.05 11.48 -5.13
C THR A 288 25.55 11.29 -5.32
N THR A 289 25.02 11.65 -6.49
CA THR A 289 23.66 11.31 -6.92
C THR A 289 23.70 10.02 -7.74
N PHE A 290 22.83 9.06 -7.41
CA PHE A 290 22.56 7.86 -8.19
C PHE A 290 21.18 7.96 -8.82
N ALA A 291 21.09 7.73 -10.12
CA ALA A 291 19.83 7.86 -10.87
C ALA A 291 19.66 6.83 -11.99
N GLY A 292 18.47 6.78 -12.58
CA GLY A 292 18.22 6.04 -13.82
C GLY A 292 18.24 4.52 -13.69
N GLY A 293 18.09 3.97 -12.48
CA GLY A 293 17.96 2.53 -12.26
C GLY A 293 16.60 2.02 -12.74
N GLY A 294 16.60 1.19 -13.78
CA GLY A 294 15.39 0.62 -14.38
C GLY A 294 14.65 -0.39 -13.49
N VAL A 295 13.48 -0.86 -13.93
CA VAL A 295 12.80 -1.99 -13.28
C VAL A 295 13.48 -3.29 -13.68
N GLY A 296 13.65 -4.19 -12.71
CA GLY A 296 14.08 -5.55 -12.97
C GLY A 296 13.95 -6.44 -11.73
N PHE A 297 14.34 -7.70 -11.90
CA PHE A 297 14.37 -8.74 -10.87
C PHE A 297 15.80 -9.28 -10.73
N ASP A 298 16.15 -9.82 -9.56
CA ASP A 298 17.46 -10.43 -9.35
C ASP A 298 17.73 -11.54 -10.38
N SER A 299 18.97 -11.65 -10.87
CA SER A 299 19.33 -12.56 -11.97
C SER A 299 18.96 -14.02 -11.65
N LYS A 300 19.09 -14.44 -10.39
CA LYS A 300 18.74 -15.79 -9.91
C LYS A 300 17.25 -16.11 -10.01
N LEU A 301 16.38 -15.10 -10.15
CA LEU A 301 14.95 -15.23 -10.38
C LEU A 301 14.62 -15.23 -11.89
N LYS A 302 15.37 -14.44 -12.67
CA LYS A 302 15.30 -14.44 -14.15
C LYS A 302 15.72 -15.79 -14.73
N GLU A 303 16.83 -16.35 -14.28
CA GLU A 303 17.35 -17.68 -14.67
C GLU A 303 16.34 -18.82 -14.44
N LYS A 304 15.44 -18.67 -13.47
CA LYS A 304 14.39 -19.67 -13.16
C LYS A 304 13.09 -19.44 -13.94
N GLY A 305 13.02 -18.40 -14.77
CA GLY A 305 11.85 -18.05 -15.59
C GLY A 305 10.61 -17.62 -14.79
N ILE A 306 10.77 -17.21 -13.52
CA ILE A 306 9.63 -17.03 -12.60
C ILE A 306 8.98 -15.65 -12.74
N LEU A 307 9.74 -14.60 -13.09
CA LEU A 307 9.30 -13.20 -13.04
C LEU A 307 9.78 -12.41 -14.27
N PHE A 308 8.98 -12.42 -15.34
CA PHE A 308 9.32 -11.70 -16.58
C PHE A 308 8.66 -10.32 -16.73
N PHE A 309 7.58 -10.05 -16.00
CA PHE A 309 6.80 -8.82 -16.19
C PHE A 309 6.32 -8.26 -14.86
N LEU A 310 7.03 -7.25 -14.33
CA LEU A 310 6.58 -6.17 -13.42
C LEU A 310 5.73 -6.57 -12.18
N ASN A 311 5.67 -7.86 -11.87
CA ASN A 311 4.84 -8.53 -10.89
C ASN A 311 5.70 -8.88 -9.67
N ASN A 312 5.34 -8.31 -8.52
CA ASN A 312 5.99 -8.59 -7.25
C ASN A 312 4.96 -9.01 -6.19
N GLY A 313 5.47 -9.59 -5.10
CA GLY A 313 4.73 -9.72 -3.85
C GLY A 313 4.62 -8.41 -3.05
N GLN A 314 4.21 -8.56 -1.79
CA GLN A 314 4.25 -7.53 -0.75
C GLN A 314 5.61 -6.81 -0.73
N SER A 315 5.61 -5.51 -0.45
CA SER A 315 6.85 -4.69 -0.38
C SER A 315 7.70 -4.71 -1.66
N ALA A 316 7.13 -5.07 -2.81
CA ALA A 316 7.83 -5.17 -4.11
C ALA A 316 9.16 -5.95 -4.05
N THR A 317 9.17 -7.05 -3.30
CA THR A 317 10.38 -7.60 -2.70
C THR A 317 11.38 -8.28 -3.63
N ASP A 318 10.90 -8.83 -4.75
CA ASP A 318 11.72 -9.57 -5.71
C ASP A 318 12.47 -8.64 -6.67
N SER A 319 12.11 -7.35 -6.69
CA SER A 319 12.75 -6.33 -7.51
C SER A 319 14.13 -5.89 -7.02
N ILE A 320 14.92 -5.41 -7.98
CA ILE A 320 16.25 -4.83 -7.79
C ILE A 320 16.22 -3.43 -7.14
N ALA A 321 17.39 -2.80 -7.05
CA ALA A 321 17.57 -1.40 -6.71
C ALA A 321 18.62 -0.76 -7.63
N CYS A 322 18.60 0.57 -7.76
CA CYS A 322 19.56 1.35 -8.55
C CYS A 322 21.02 1.20 -8.08
N VAL A 323 21.23 0.95 -6.78
CA VAL A 323 22.53 0.57 -6.23
C VAL A 323 22.40 -0.74 -5.47
N LYS A 324 23.24 -1.73 -5.81
CA LYS A 324 23.28 -3.04 -5.13
C LYS A 324 24.62 -3.25 -4.44
N VAL A 325 24.59 -3.67 -3.19
CA VAL A 325 25.78 -4.03 -2.39
C VAL A 325 25.59 -5.46 -1.90
N SER A 326 26.49 -6.37 -2.24
CA SER A 326 26.42 -7.78 -1.84
C SER A 326 27.80 -8.28 -1.42
N PHE A 327 27.86 -9.09 -0.38
CA PHE A 327 29.08 -9.68 0.18
C PHE A 327 30.16 -8.61 0.45
N ALA A 328 29.82 -7.63 1.28
CA ALA A 328 30.67 -6.46 1.52
C ALA A 328 30.77 -6.10 3.01
N GLU A 329 31.81 -5.37 3.41
CA GLU A 329 32.11 -5.07 4.81
C GLU A 329 32.63 -3.63 4.97
N ASN A 330 32.13 -2.91 5.99
CA ASN A 330 32.51 -1.51 6.25
C ASN A 330 32.30 -0.61 5.01
N ILE A 331 31.12 -0.69 4.40
CA ILE A 331 30.68 0.19 3.31
C ILE A 331 29.97 1.40 3.92
N LYS A 332 30.36 2.60 3.50
CA LYS A 332 29.80 3.87 4.00
C LYS A 332 29.24 4.69 2.85
N ILE A 333 27.95 4.97 2.89
CA ILE A 333 27.25 5.80 1.90
C ILE A 333 26.74 7.04 2.65
N ASN A 334 27.34 8.20 2.37
CA ASN A 334 27.17 9.41 3.17
C ASN A 334 26.73 10.62 2.32
N ASN A 335 25.63 11.28 2.67
CA ASN A 335 25.15 12.48 1.97
C ASN A 335 24.92 12.26 0.46
N CYS A 336 24.53 11.05 0.06
CA CYS A 336 24.21 10.71 -1.33
C CYS A 336 22.72 10.92 -1.62
N VAL A 337 22.38 11.12 -2.89
CA VAL A 337 20.99 11.21 -3.37
C VAL A 337 20.67 10.00 -4.23
N PHE A 338 19.50 9.41 -4.08
CA PHE A 338 18.97 8.34 -4.91
C PHE A 338 17.65 8.83 -5.51
N THR A 339 17.58 8.95 -6.85
CA THR A 339 16.44 9.61 -7.49
C THR A 339 16.21 9.20 -8.93
N LYS A 340 15.02 9.45 -9.48
CA LYS A 340 14.65 9.12 -10.87
C LYS A 340 14.91 7.64 -11.22
N THR A 341 14.51 6.74 -10.33
CA THR A 341 14.62 5.28 -10.52
C THR A 341 13.23 4.69 -10.70
N ASP A 342 13.12 3.58 -11.42
CA ASP A 342 11.89 2.78 -11.46
C ASP A 342 11.94 1.59 -10.49
N SER A 343 13.13 1.22 -10.01
CA SER A 343 13.38 0.26 -8.94
C SER A 343 13.53 0.92 -7.55
N TYR A 344 13.95 0.16 -6.53
CA TYR A 344 14.35 0.71 -5.23
C TYR A 344 15.59 1.62 -5.35
N GLY A 345 15.81 2.53 -4.41
CA GLY A 345 17.03 3.35 -4.40
C GLY A 345 18.31 2.54 -4.11
N LEU A 346 18.34 1.84 -2.98
CA LEU A 346 19.52 1.08 -2.51
C LEU A 346 19.14 -0.33 -2.01
N TRP A 347 19.98 -1.33 -2.28
CA TRP A 347 19.87 -2.66 -1.70
C TRP A 347 21.20 -3.12 -1.08
N LEU A 348 21.22 -3.24 0.25
CA LEU A 348 22.26 -3.96 0.99
C LEU A 348 21.84 -5.43 1.06
N ALA A 349 22.27 -6.26 0.10
CA ALA A 349 21.76 -7.60 -0.19
C ALA A 349 22.34 -8.70 0.73
N ASP A 350 22.85 -9.82 0.19
CA ASP A 350 23.44 -10.92 0.97
C ASP A 350 24.76 -10.51 1.63
N GLY A 351 25.03 -11.00 2.84
CA GLY A 351 26.37 -11.01 3.45
C GLY A 351 27.02 -9.65 3.68
N VAL A 352 26.24 -8.57 3.75
CA VAL A 352 26.72 -7.19 4.01
C VAL A 352 26.88 -6.99 5.51
N LYS A 353 28.05 -6.49 5.94
CA LYS A 353 28.41 -6.36 7.36
C LYS A 353 28.94 -4.98 7.71
N LEU A 354 28.72 -4.54 8.95
CA LEU A 354 29.34 -3.36 9.56
C LEU A 354 29.21 -2.05 8.73
N SER A 355 28.09 -1.90 8.00
CA SER A 355 27.92 -0.85 6.98
C SER A 355 26.90 0.21 7.40
N GLU A 356 27.06 1.43 6.87
CA GLU A 356 26.29 2.62 7.28
C GLU A 356 25.78 3.41 6.06
N VAL A 357 24.50 3.79 6.10
CA VAL A 357 23.84 4.70 5.15
C VAL A 357 23.36 5.91 5.95
N LYS A 358 23.97 7.08 5.70
CA LYS A 358 23.81 8.25 6.56
C LYS A 358 23.63 9.56 5.81
N GLY A 359 22.67 10.38 6.25
CA GLY A 359 22.49 11.73 5.70
C GLY A 359 22.03 11.73 4.24
N CYS A 360 21.56 10.59 3.72
CA CYS A 360 21.19 10.40 2.33
C CYS A 360 19.73 10.77 2.08
N GLU A 361 19.42 11.07 0.83
CA GLU A 361 18.09 11.43 0.36
C GLU A 361 17.62 10.44 -0.70
N PHE A 362 16.42 9.91 -0.52
CA PHE A 362 15.78 8.93 -1.39
C PHE A 362 14.48 9.57 -1.88
N VAL A 363 14.45 10.01 -3.14
CA VAL A 363 13.37 10.87 -3.67
C VAL A 363 12.99 10.53 -5.10
N ASP A 364 11.70 10.43 -5.38
CA ASP A 364 11.13 10.14 -6.71
C ASP A 364 11.55 8.75 -7.22
N LEU A 365 10.98 7.73 -6.57
CA LEU A 365 11.34 6.32 -6.73
C LEU A 365 10.12 5.52 -7.19
N GLY A 366 10.32 4.68 -8.22
CA GLY A 366 9.28 3.80 -8.74
C GLY A 366 8.86 2.73 -7.74
N LEU A 367 9.82 2.22 -6.95
CA LEU A 367 9.58 1.38 -5.78
C LEU A 367 9.97 2.14 -4.50
N GLY A 368 10.58 1.48 -3.51
CA GLY A 368 10.85 2.05 -2.20
C GLY A 368 12.24 2.69 -2.06
N GLY A 369 12.51 3.28 -0.89
CA GLY A 369 13.80 3.90 -0.58
C GLY A 369 14.94 2.89 -0.56
N MET A 370 14.87 1.90 0.34
CA MET A 370 15.95 0.92 0.48
C MET A 370 15.53 -0.47 0.99
N LYS A 371 16.31 -1.47 0.61
CA LYS A 371 16.24 -2.87 1.04
C LYS A 371 17.49 -3.24 1.86
N ILE A 372 17.33 -3.95 2.97
CA ILE A 372 18.41 -4.46 3.82
C ILE A 372 18.21 -5.96 4.07
N GLY A 373 19.20 -6.76 3.69
CA GLY A 373 19.17 -8.22 3.71
C GLY A 373 18.38 -8.83 2.55
N ASN A 374 17.99 -10.08 2.77
CA ASN A 374 17.17 -10.90 1.88
C ASN A 374 16.08 -11.61 2.69
N PHE A 375 15.09 -12.14 1.98
CA PHE A 375 14.09 -13.07 2.52
C PHE A 375 14.68 -14.15 3.43
N SER A 376 13.98 -14.53 4.50
CA SER A 376 14.43 -15.64 5.33
C SER A 376 14.41 -16.97 4.59
N MET A 377 15.59 -17.52 4.33
CA MET A 377 15.76 -18.88 3.76
C MET A 377 15.52 -19.99 4.79
N ARG A 378 15.33 -19.67 6.08
CA ARG A 378 15.32 -20.67 7.16
C ARG A 378 14.18 -21.70 7.07
N LYS A 379 13.01 -21.32 6.54
CA LYS A 379 11.92 -22.28 6.25
C LYS A 379 12.28 -23.35 5.20
N PHE A 380 13.37 -23.19 4.46
CA PHE A 380 13.81 -24.11 3.40
C PHE A 380 15.09 -24.89 3.71
N ILE A 381 15.77 -24.64 4.84
CA ILE A 381 17.01 -25.31 5.22
C ILE A 381 16.73 -26.27 6.39
N LYS A 382 16.38 -27.52 6.08
CA LYS A 382 16.00 -28.59 7.05
C LYS A 382 17.20 -29.19 7.81
N ASN A 383 18.09 -28.35 8.35
CA ASN A 383 19.48 -28.66 8.74
C ASN A 383 20.42 -28.94 7.56
N LYS A 384 21.55 -28.20 7.50
CA LYS A 384 22.92 -28.74 7.33
C LYS A 384 24.04 -27.69 7.25
N ASP A 385 23.75 -26.39 7.15
CA ASP A 385 24.83 -25.37 7.08
C ASP A 385 24.53 -24.06 7.83
N VAL A 386 24.87 -24.04 9.13
CA VAL A 386 24.84 -22.84 9.98
C VAL A 386 25.98 -21.86 9.61
N ALA A 387 27.10 -22.37 9.09
CA ALA A 387 28.23 -21.53 8.68
C ALA A 387 27.87 -20.69 7.44
N GLY A 388 27.32 -21.32 6.39
CA GLY A 388 26.80 -20.65 5.19
C GLY A 388 25.69 -19.65 5.49
N LEU A 389 24.81 -19.93 6.47
CA LEU A 389 23.85 -18.95 6.97
C LEU A 389 24.54 -17.70 7.56
N SER A 390 25.59 -17.88 8.37
CA SER A 390 26.35 -16.75 8.96
C SER A 390 27.17 -15.95 7.92
N ILE A 391 27.58 -16.60 6.83
CA ILE A 391 28.34 -16.01 5.72
C ILE A 391 27.44 -15.11 4.87
N ARG A 392 26.21 -15.56 4.60
CA ARG A 392 25.18 -14.86 3.82
C ARG A 392 24.30 -13.91 4.64
N GLY A 393 24.32 -14.01 5.96
CA GLY A 393 23.58 -13.12 6.86
C GLY A 393 24.09 -11.67 6.80
N THR A 394 23.15 -10.73 6.61
CA THR A 394 23.41 -9.29 6.61
C THR A 394 23.16 -8.72 8.00
N GLU A 395 24.17 -8.06 8.57
CA GLU A 395 24.20 -7.75 10.00
C GLU A 395 25.01 -6.51 10.38
N ASN A 396 24.72 -5.95 11.56
CA ASN A 396 25.38 -4.75 12.08
C ASN A 396 25.25 -3.54 11.12
N ILE A 397 24.05 -3.35 10.55
CA ILE A 397 23.74 -2.27 9.61
C ILE A 397 23.19 -1.05 10.35
N LYS A 398 23.60 0.15 9.93
CA LYS A 398 23.07 1.44 10.42
C LYS A 398 22.44 2.22 9.28
N ILE A 399 21.16 2.54 9.43
CA ILE A 399 20.40 3.41 8.54
C ILE A 399 19.99 4.64 9.35
N CYS A 400 20.71 5.75 9.20
CA CYS A 400 20.52 6.90 10.08
C CYS A 400 20.49 8.28 9.41
N ASP A 401 19.67 9.19 9.94
CA ASP A 401 19.60 10.58 9.49
C ASP A 401 19.25 10.72 7.98
N ASN A 402 18.48 9.81 7.40
CA ASN A 402 18.09 9.83 5.98
C ASN A 402 16.67 10.37 5.77
N ALA A 403 16.41 10.95 4.59
CA ALA A 403 15.07 11.30 4.11
C ALA A 403 14.61 10.29 3.04
N VAL A 404 13.38 9.79 3.14
CA VAL A 404 12.78 8.87 2.16
C VAL A 404 11.39 9.35 1.78
N TYR A 405 11.21 9.84 0.55
CA TYR A 405 9.93 10.39 0.11
C TYR A 405 9.68 10.25 -1.40
N LYS A 406 8.44 10.49 -1.83
CA LYS A 406 7.97 10.23 -3.20
C LYS A 406 8.28 8.81 -3.68
N TYR A 407 7.93 7.80 -2.88
CA TYR A 407 8.18 6.39 -3.22
C TYR A 407 6.92 5.65 -3.68
N GLY A 408 7.10 4.53 -4.37
CA GLY A 408 6.05 3.71 -4.96
C GLY A 408 5.42 4.30 -6.24
N ARG A 409 6.14 5.15 -6.98
CA ARG A 409 5.61 5.88 -8.16
C ARG A 409 5.32 5.02 -9.39
N PHE A 410 5.89 3.82 -9.44
CA PHE A 410 5.64 2.83 -10.48
C PHE A 410 4.82 1.63 -9.95
N SER A 411 5.20 1.10 -8.77
CA SER A 411 4.35 0.16 -8.03
C SER A 411 4.15 0.64 -6.61
N MET A 412 2.88 0.84 -6.25
CA MET A 412 2.47 1.32 -4.93
C MET A 412 2.81 0.34 -3.80
N SER A 413 3.15 -0.91 -4.12
CA SER A 413 3.39 -2.01 -3.16
C SER A 413 4.65 -1.85 -2.30
N ALA A 414 5.56 -0.93 -2.62
CA ALA A 414 6.91 -0.90 -2.03
C ALA A 414 6.98 -0.18 -0.67
N SER A 415 7.86 -0.62 0.23
CA SER A 415 8.07 0.04 1.54
C SER A 415 9.16 1.11 1.47
N GLY A 416 9.06 2.18 2.27
CA GLY A 416 10.08 3.22 2.35
C GLY A 416 11.45 2.66 2.77
N ILE A 417 11.50 1.93 3.89
CA ILE A 417 12.67 1.19 4.37
C ILE A 417 12.25 -0.25 4.64
N LEU A 418 12.86 -1.22 3.96
CA LEU A 418 12.58 -2.64 4.08
C LEU A 418 13.79 -3.39 4.64
N ALA A 419 13.73 -3.78 5.91
CA ALA A 419 14.66 -4.72 6.52
C ALA A 419 14.04 -6.12 6.55
N PHE A 420 14.69 -7.09 5.90
CA PHE A 420 14.25 -8.48 5.88
C PHE A 420 14.74 -9.24 7.13
N ASP A 421 15.33 -10.44 6.95
CA ASP A 421 15.85 -11.28 8.02
C ASP A 421 17.27 -10.84 8.41
N VAL A 422 17.39 -9.84 9.31
CA VAL A 422 18.66 -9.13 9.58
C VAL A 422 19.00 -8.94 11.06
N ALA A 423 20.25 -9.22 11.42
CA ALA A 423 20.73 -9.12 12.81
C ALA A 423 21.32 -7.73 13.12
N ARG A 424 21.00 -7.17 14.29
CA ARG A 424 21.58 -5.93 14.82
C ARG A 424 21.46 -4.74 13.86
N CYS A 425 20.36 -4.66 13.11
CA CYS A 425 20.07 -3.55 12.21
C CYS A 425 19.42 -2.38 12.98
N LYS A 426 19.93 -1.17 12.79
CA LYS A 426 19.48 0.05 13.49
C LYS A 426 18.98 1.06 12.47
N ILE A 427 17.67 1.30 12.46
CA ILE A 427 16.99 2.28 11.62
C ILE A 427 16.58 3.44 12.53
N THR A 428 17.36 4.52 12.52
CA THR A 428 17.20 5.59 13.53
C THR A 428 17.31 7.00 12.97
N HIS A 429 16.48 7.93 13.46
CA HIS A 429 16.54 9.35 13.04
C HIS A 429 16.26 9.59 11.54
N ASN A 430 15.50 8.71 10.89
CA ASN A 430 15.06 8.92 9.50
C ASN A 430 13.71 9.65 9.46
N GLU A 431 13.39 10.26 8.32
CA GLU A 431 12.11 10.91 8.03
C GLU A 431 11.54 10.28 6.76
N VAL A 432 10.37 9.63 6.88
CA VAL A 432 9.76 8.83 5.80
C VAL A 432 8.34 9.34 5.54
N PHE A 433 8.07 9.84 4.33
CA PHE A 433 6.77 10.41 3.99
C PHE A 433 6.42 10.33 2.51
N ASP A 434 5.18 10.60 2.13
CA ASP A 434 4.72 10.60 0.74
C ASP A 434 5.08 9.30 -0.03
N GLY A 435 4.59 8.20 0.51
CA GLY A 435 4.70 6.89 -0.11
C GLY A 435 3.38 6.12 -0.06
N TYR A 436 3.14 5.31 -1.09
CA TYR A 436 1.84 4.64 -1.24
C TYR A 436 1.66 3.38 -0.39
N TYR A 437 2.69 2.89 0.31
CA TYR A 437 2.61 1.76 1.24
C TYR A 437 3.54 1.98 2.46
N THR A 438 3.72 0.96 3.29
CA THR A 438 4.44 0.93 4.58
C THR A 438 5.71 1.79 4.66
N GLY A 439 5.85 2.55 5.74
CA GLY A 439 7.00 3.42 5.98
C GLY A 439 8.27 2.63 6.29
N ILE A 440 8.25 1.86 7.37
CA ILE A 440 9.33 0.95 7.76
C ILE A 440 8.78 -0.46 7.95
N SER A 441 9.30 -1.43 7.20
CA SER A 441 9.03 -2.87 7.34
C SER A 441 10.26 -3.56 7.93
N TYR A 442 10.10 -4.37 8.98
CA TYR A 442 11.22 -5.05 9.66
C TYR A 442 10.93 -6.51 10.01
N GLY A 443 11.84 -7.41 9.62
CA GLY A 443 11.68 -8.86 9.78
C GLY A 443 10.96 -9.48 8.59
N TRP A 444 11.25 -10.76 8.31
CA TRP A 444 10.62 -11.49 7.19
C TRP A 444 10.47 -13.00 7.46
N CYS A 445 9.95 -13.36 8.63
CA CYS A 445 9.60 -14.74 8.97
C CYS A 445 8.09 -14.84 9.26
N TRP A 446 7.34 -15.50 8.37
CA TRP A 446 5.91 -15.76 8.60
C TRP A 446 5.73 -16.78 9.73
N GLY A 447 5.20 -16.33 10.87
CA GLY A 447 4.99 -17.13 12.08
C GLY A 447 6.21 -17.11 13.02
N SER A 448 6.13 -17.85 14.13
CA SER A 448 7.17 -17.90 15.18
C SER A 448 8.37 -18.78 14.82
N GLY A 449 8.72 -18.88 13.53
CA GLY A 449 9.83 -19.70 13.05
C GLY A 449 11.20 -19.11 13.39
N GLU A 450 12.24 -19.94 13.30
CA GLU A 450 13.61 -19.47 13.43
C GLU A 450 13.94 -18.34 12.44
N THR A 451 14.78 -17.41 12.87
CA THR A 451 15.07 -16.16 12.17
C THR A 451 16.50 -15.70 12.48
N PHE A 452 17.12 -14.99 11.53
CA PHE A 452 18.35 -14.22 11.77
C PHE A 452 18.06 -12.83 12.36
N THR A 453 16.78 -12.45 12.45
CA THR A 453 16.33 -11.18 13.01
C THR A 453 16.49 -11.16 14.53
N THR A 454 17.39 -10.30 15.02
CA THR A 454 17.70 -10.15 16.46
C THR A 454 18.26 -8.76 16.73
N ASP A 455 18.06 -8.26 17.96
CA ASP A 455 18.68 -7.02 18.48
C ASP A 455 18.44 -5.77 17.60
N GLY A 456 17.28 -5.73 16.94
CA GLY A 456 16.87 -4.67 16.02
C GLY A 456 16.43 -3.39 16.74
N SER A 457 16.59 -2.23 16.08
CA SER A 457 16.20 -0.94 16.66
C SER A 457 15.55 -0.05 15.61
N ILE A 458 14.25 0.19 15.72
CA ILE A 458 13.52 1.20 14.96
C ILE A 458 13.28 2.36 15.91
N SER A 459 14.09 3.43 15.83
CA SER A 459 14.08 4.44 16.90
C SER A 459 14.24 5.88 16.47
N TYR A 460 13.42 6.77 17.05
CA TYR A 460 13.45 8.20 16.77
C TYR A 460 13.24 8.55 15.29
N ASN A 461 12.47 7.75 14.54
CA ASN A 461 12.09 8.10 13.17
C ASN A 461 10.80 8.94 13.17
N LYS A 462 10.65 9.84 12.19
CA LYS A 462 9.36 10.44 11.81
C LYS A 462 8.81 9.65 10.62
N ILE A 463 7.53 9.28 10.66
CA ILE A 463 6.88 8.52 9.59
C ILE A 463 5.49 9.07 9.38
N HIS A 464 5.20 9.62 8.19
CA HIS A 464 3.93 10.33 8.02
C HIS A 464 3.41 10.41 6.60
N ASP A 465 2.10 10.68 6.48
CA ASP A 465 1.42 10.96 5.21
C ASP A 465 1.67 9.83 4.20
N LEU A 466 1.09 8.66 4.49
CA LEU A 466 1.26 7.42 3.74
C LEU A 466 -0.05 6.88 3.16
N SER A 467 0.06 6.10 2.08
CA SER A 467 -1.00 5.48 1.25
C SER A 467 -1.92 6.46 0.54
N PHE A 468 -2.38 7.53 1.21
CA PHE A 468 -3.39 8.44 0.67
C PHE A 468 -4.63 7.67 0.18
N GLY A 469 -5.01 6.60 0.88
CA GLY A 469 -6.11 5.72 0.48
C GLY A 469 -5.80 4.74 -0.66
N ASN A 470 -4.59 4.69 -1.23
CA ASN A 470 -4.33 3.87 -2.43
C ASN A 470 -4.17 2.37 -2.17
N THR A 471 -3.70 1.98 -0.98
CA THR A 471 -3.46 0.58 -0.59
C THR A 471 -4.05 0.27 0.80
N ASN A 472 -4.05 -1.02 1.14
CA ASN A 472 -4.48 -1.58 2.41
C ASN A 472 -3.36 -2.32 3.15
N ASP A 473 -3.65 -2.76 4.37
CA ASP A 473 -2.79 -3.60 5.24
C ASP A 473 -1.42 -2.95 5.50
N ILE A 474 -1.43 -1.64 5.74
CA ILE A 474 -0.24 -0.78 5.88
C ILE A 474 0.06 -0.46 7.35
N GLY A 475 1.34 -0.44 7.70
CA GLY A 475 1.86 0.16 8.93
C GLY A 475 2.75 1.38 8.65
N GLY A 476 2.72 2.39 9.52
CA GLY A 476 3.81 3.35 9.60
C GLY A 476 5.11 2.61 9.95
N ILE A 477 5.05 1.80 11.01
CA ILE A 477 5.99 0.71 11.28
C ILE A 477 5.25 -0.62 11.19
N TYR A 478 5.79 -1.55 10.41
CA TYR A 478 5.33 -2.93 10.24
C TYR A 478 6.44 -3.89 10.69
N THR A 479 6.08 -4.96 11.42
CA THR A 479 7.02 -6.05 11.74
C THR A 479 6.45 -7.42 11.42
N LEU A 480 7.31 -8.38 11.08
CA LEU A 480 6.92 -9.75 10.79
C LEU A 480 7.91 -10.77 11.39
N GLY A 481 7.39 -11.72 12.18
CA GLY A 481 8.17 -12.79 12.79
C GLY A 481 8.93 -12.43 14.07
N THR A 482 9.53 -13.47 14.66
CA THR A 482 10.32 -13.38 15.89
C THR A 482 11.42 -12.32 15.80
N SER A 483 11.65 -11.56 16.89
CA SER A 483 12.65 -10.48 16.92
C SER A 483 13.16 -10.23 18.35
N PRO A 484 13.90 -11.19 18.95
CA PRO A 484 14.44 -11.06 20.31
C PRO A 484 15.24 -9.77 20.49
N ASN A 485 15.19 -9.23 21.71
CA ASN A 485 15.87 -7.99 22.14
C ASN A 485 15.57 -6.74 21.29
N SER A 486 14.57 -6.80 20.40
CA SER A 486 14.33 -5.74 19.42
C SER A 486 13.34 -4.70 19.93
N LYS A 487 13.49 -3.44 19.49
CA LYS A 487 12.72 -2.31 20.02
C LYS A 487 12.21 -1.32 18.98
N ILE A 488 11.01 -0.80 19.25
CA ILE A 488 10.37 0.31 18.54
C ILE A 488 10.21 1.46 19.54
N THR A 489 11.04 2.51 19.46
CA THR A 489 11.03 3.54 20.50
C THR A 489 11.37 4.96 20.07
N GLY A 490 10.69 5.96 20.63
CA GLY A 490 10.94 7.37 20.32
C GLY A 490 10.38 7.84 18.98
N ASN A 491 9.66 6.99 18.23
CA ASN A 491 9.18 7.32 16.89
C ASN A 491 7.94 8.24 16.96
N VAL A 492 7.75 9.06 15.92
CA VAL A 492 6.61 9.96 15.77
C VAL A 492 5.91 9.60 14.46
N ILE A 493 4.64 9.20 14.53
CA ILE A 493 3.91 8.58 13.41
C ILE A 493 2.55 9.26 13.24
N TRP A 494 2.23 9.75 12.04
CA TRP A 494 0.91 10.35 11.78
C TRP A 494 0.39 10.20 10.34
N ASN A 495 -0.91 10.43 10.13
CA ASN A 495 -1.55 10.43 8.79
C ASN A 495 -1.26 9.14 7.99
N ILE A 496 -1.51 7.99 8.62
CA ILE A 496 -1.46 6.68 7.95
C ILE A 496 -2.87 6.38 7.46
N GLU A 497 -3.11 6.49 6.16
CA GLU A 497 -4.40 6.19 5.54
C GLU A 497 -4.42 4.77 4.95
N CYS A 498 -5.60 4.23 4.68
CA CYS A 498 -5.80 3.03 3.87
C CYS A 498 -7.06 3.22 3.03
N LEU A 499 -7.28 2.31 2.09
CA LEU A 499 -8.47 2.32 1.29
C LEU A 499 -9.74 1.94 2.06
N ASP A 500 -9.74 0.76 2.67
CA ASP A 500 -10.86 0.24 3.47
C ASP A 500 -10.40 -0.61 4.66
N TYR A 501 -9.22 -1.25 4.55
CA TYR A 501 -8.69 -2.21 5.51
C TYR A 501 -7.22 -1.93 5.86
N GLY A 502 -6.92 -1.83 7.15
CA GLY A 502 -5.56 -1.83 7.70
C GLY A 502 -4.73 -0.60 7.38
N ALA A 503 -4.67 0.32 8.33
CA ALA A 503 -3.75 1.46 8.36
C ALA A 503 -3.43 1.83 9.81
N TRP A 504 -2.24 1.42 10.24
CA TRP A 504 -1.85 1.49 11.64
C TRP A 504 -0.58 2.30 11.83
N GLY A 505 -0.47 2.99 12.97
CA GLY A 505 0.79 3.63 13.33
C GLY A 505 1.89 2.60 13.52
N ILE A 506 1.63 1.62 14.39
CA ILE A 506 2.49 0.45 14.63
C ILE A 506 1.69 -0.83 14.42
N TYR A 507 2.18 -1.70 13.54
CA TYR A 507 1.59 -2.98 13.16
C TYR A 507 2.60 -4.11 13.44
N ASN A 508 2.30 -4.96 14.41
CA ASN A 508 3.00 -6.23 14.61
C ASN A 508 2.22 -7.37 13.93
N ASP A 509 2.61 -7.75 12.71
CA ASP A 509 1.95 -8.81 11.95
C ASP A 509 2.51 -10.21 12.30
N GLU A 510 2.03 -11.24 11.60
CA GLU A 510 2.15 -12.66 11.94
C GLU A 510 3.52 -13.09 12.49
N GLY A 511 3.50 -13.66 13.70
CA GLY A 511 4.70 -14.19 14.35
C GLY A 511 5.56 -13.14 15.05
N SER A 512 5.20 -11.85 15.01
CA SER A 512 5.91 -10.79 15.75
C SER A 512 6.06 -11.15 17.23
N ASN A 513 7.27 -11.52 17.65
CA ASN A 513 7.58 -11.95 19.02
C ASN A 513 8.74 -11.14 19.63
N GLY A 514 8.58 -10.72 20.89
CA GLY A 514 9.66 -10.19 21.72
C GLY A 514 9.91 -8.68 21.61
N TRP A 515 9.05 -7.95 20.92
CA TRP A 515 9.22 -6.50 20.69
C TRP A 515 8.98 -5.67 21.95
N THR A 516 9.92 -4.77 22.23
CA THR A 516 9.79 -3.72 23.25
C THR A 516 9.38 -2.40 22.58
N ILE A 517 8.12 -1.98 22.76
CA ILE A 517 7.50 -0.86 22.04
C ILE A 517 7.18 0.26 23.02
N SER A 518 7.98 1.32 23.04
CA SER A 518 7.81 2.36 24.06
C SER A 518 8.20 3.77 23.65
N ARG A 519 7.57 4.77 24.28
CA ARG A 519 7.87 6.19 24.00
C ARG A 519 7.64 6.57 22.54
N ASN A 520 6.63 5.99 21.88
CA ASN A 520 6.22 6.42 20.55
C ASN A 520 5.03 7.38 20.67
N TYR A 521 4.96 8.37 19.79
CA TYR A 521 3.79 9.22 19.59
C TYR A 521 3.13 8.82 18.27
N VAL A 522 1.88 8.37 18.33
CA VAL A 522 1.11 7.95 17.17
C VAL A 522 -0.18 8.77 17.12
N ARG A 523 -0.52 9.35 15.97
CA ARG A 523 -1.80 10.07 15.82
C ARG A 523 -2.45 9.92 14.44
N ASN A 524 -3.76 10.11 14.36
CA ASN A 524 -4.49 10.24 13.09
C ASN A 524 -4.19 9.12 12.05
N SER A 525 -4.16 7.86 12.51
CA SER A 525 -4.21 6.71 11.59
C SER A 525 -5.67 6.39 11.26
N SER A 526 -5.98 6.03 10.01
CA SER A 526 -7.36 5.78 9.58
C SER A 526 -7.99 4.55 10.22
N LYS A 527 -7.16 3.59 10.68
CA LYS A 527 -7.61 2.49 11.54
C LYS A 527 -7.24 2.72 12.99
N GLY A 528 -6.03 2.37 13.41
CA GLY A 528 -5.66 2.46 14.82
C GLY A 528 -4.19 2.73 15.12
N GLY A 529 -3.91 3.22 16.32
CA GLY A 529 -2.55 3.58 16.71
C GLY A 529 -1.65 2.35 16.86
N TYR A 530 -2.20 1.28 17.43
CA TYR A 530 -1.53 0.00 17.58
C TYR A 530 -2.41 -1.17 17.10
N PHE A 531 -1.82 -2.10 16.35
CA PHE A 531 -2.45 -3.37 16.01
C PHE A 531 -1.45 -4.53 16.04
N MET A 532 -1.88 -5.67 16.58
CA MET A 532 -1.17 -6.94 16.47
C MET A 532 -2.01 -8.00 15.75
N HIS A 533 -1.41 -8.72 14.81
CA HIS A 533 -1.94 -9.96 14.26
C HIS A 533 -1.02 -11.13 14.61
N TYR A 534 -1.51 -12.08 15.43
CA TYR A 534 -0.83 -13.36 15.68
C TYR A 534 0.63 -13.22 16.19
N GLY A 535 0.89 -12.25 17.08
CA GLY A 535 2.16 -12.08 17.79
C GLY A 535 2.12 -12.55 19.26
N GLN A 536 3.28 -12.51 19.93
CA GLN A 536 3.52 -12.98 21.30
C GLN A 536 4.59 -12.14 22.03
N ASP A 537 4.60 -12.18 23.36
CA ASP A 537 5.64 -11.63 24.26
C ASP A 537 6.04 -10.16 24.04
N CYS A 538 5.16 -9.38 23.40
CA CYS A 538 5.41 -7.97 23.12
C CYS A 538 5.04 -7.08 24.30
N LYS A 539 5.82 -6.02 24.55
CA LYS A 539 5.64 -5.07 25.65
C LYS A 539 5.39 -3.68 25.09
N ILE A 540 4.15 -3.21 25.14
CA ILE A 540 3.72 -1.92 24.61
C ILE A 540 3.47 -0.97 25.78
N TYR A 541 4.41 -0.06 26.04
CA TYR A 541 4.31 0.81 27.21
C TYR A 541 4.84 2.23 27.02
N ASN A 542 4.31 3.18 27.78
CA ASN A 542 4.80 4.56 27.76
C ASN A 542 4.62 5.26 26.38
N ASN A 543 3.60 4.87 25.61
CA ASN A 543 3.28 5.48 24.32
C ASN A 543 2.13 6.50 24.48
N ILE A 544 2.03 7.42 23.52
CA ILE A 544 0.87 8.31 23.36
C ILE A 544 0.19 7.93 22.04
N ILE A 545 -1.10 7.56 22.08
CA ILE A 545 -1.93 7.28 20.91
C ILE A 545 -3.05 8.32 20.86
N ARG A 546 -3.20 9.01 19.73
CA ARG A 546 -4.17 10.10 19.56
C ARG A 546 -5.05 10.02 18.31
N ASP A 547 -6.33 10.31 18.46
CA ASP A 547 -7.21 10.69 17.37
C ASP A 547 -7.21 9.71 16.16
N CYS A 548 -7.02 8.40 16.38
CA CYS A 548 -7.14 7.39 15.33
C CYS A 548 -8.62 7.10 15.02
N LYS A 549 -8.97 6.92 13.74
CA LYS A 549 -10.34 7.15 13.24
C LYS A 549 -11.31 5.97 13.41
N ASP A 550 -10.82 4.74 13.55
CA ASP A 550 -11.65 3.52 13.70
C ASP A 550 -11.57 2.99 15.15
N TYR A 551 -10.34 2.82 15.65
CA TYR A 551 -10.06 2.40 17.02
C TYR A 551 -8.67 2.85 17.50
N GLN A 552 -8.34 2.68 18.78
CA GLN A 552 -7.00 3.06 19.29
C GLN A 552 -6.03 1.86 19.37
N VAL A 553 -6.49 0.73 19.89
CA VAL A 553 -5.70 -0.50 20.12
C VAL A 553 -6.43 -1.73 19.57
N GLY A 554 -5.71 -2.68 18.97
CA GLY A 554 -6.33 -3.89 18.45
C GLY A 554 -5.47 -5.14 18.54
N LEU A 555 -6.13 -6.27 18.78
CA LEU A 555 -5.58 -7.62 18.65
C LEU A 555 -6.42 -8.42 17.64
N GLY A 556 -5.77 -9.03 16.66
CA GLY A 556 -6.38 -9.89 15.65
C GLY A 556 -6.61 -11.30 16.19
N ARG A 557 -5.78 -12.26 15.78
CA ARG A 557 -5.78 -13.61 16.36
C ARG A 557 -5.26 -13.54 17.80
N LYS A 558 -6.16 -13.77 18.76
CA LYS A 558 -5.87 -13.79 20.19
C LYS A 558 -5.08 -15.05 20.53
N GLN A 559 -3.82 -14.92 20.94
CA GLN A 559 -3.00 -15.99 21.50
C GLN A 559 -2.72 -15.70 22.98
N PRO A 560 -2.42 -16.71 23.81
CA PRO A 560 -1.85 -16.47 25.13
C PRO A 560 -0.60 -15.60 25.03
N ASN A 561 -0.45 -14.65 25.95
CA ASN A 561 0.65 -13.70 26.04
C ASN A 561 0.94 -12.93 24.74
N SER A 562 -0.07 -12.60 23.93
CA SER A 562 0.13 -11.74 22.75
C SER A 562 0.84 -10.43 23.10
N TYR A 563 0.36 -9.70 24.11
CA TYR A 563 1.08 -8.54 24.63
C TYR A 563 0.72 -8.09 26.05
N ILE A 564 1.58 -7.25 26.62
CA ILE A 564 1.31 -6.40 27.78
C ILE A 564 1.18 -4.95 27.30
N PHE A 565 0.14 -4.24 27.72
CA PHE A 565 -0.18 -2.87 27.34
C PHE A 565 -0.31 -1.97 28.57
N GLU A 566 0.76 -1.23 28.91
CA GLU A 566 0.81 -0.46 30.16
C GLU A 566 1.34 0.97 30.05
N ARG A 567 0.95 1.85 30.97
CA ARG A 567 1.53 3.22 31.05
C ARG A 567 1.33 4.02 29.77
N ASN A 568 0.28 3.76 28.99
CA ASN A 568 0.01 4.48 27.75
C ASN A 568 -1.04 5.60 28.00
N ILE A 569 -0.94 6.68 27.23
CA ILE A 569 -1.93 7.77 27.21
C ILE A 569 -2.71 7.66 25.90
N ILE A 570 -4.02 7.51 25.99
CA ILE A 570 -4.93 7.24 24.88
C ILE A 570 -6.00 8.33 24.84
N GLU A 571 -5.95 9.21 23.84
CA GLU A 571 -6.92 10.30 23.66
C GLU A 571 -7.56 10.23 22.28
N PHE A 572 -8.89 10.27 22.19
CA PHE A 572 -9.59 10.18 20.91
C PHE A 572 -10.97 10.84 20.95
N SER A 573 -11.75 10.70 19.89
CA SER A 573 -13.16 11.11 19.84
C SER A 573 -14.03 9.95 19.31
N SER A 574 -15.11 9.60 20.00
CA SER A 574 -16.18 8.76 19.44
C SER A 574 -16.66 9.34 18.08
N PRO A 575 -16.99 8.53 17.06
CA PRO A 575 -17.36 7.12 17.12
C PRO A 575 -16.20 6.12 17.05
N ALA A 576 -14.94 6.57 17.00
CA ALA A 576 -13.81 5.66 17.15
C ALA A 576 -13.88 4.95 18.52
N THR A 577 -13.41 3.70 18.59
CA THR A 577 -13.50 2.88 19.81
C THR A 577 -12.14 2.73 20.49
N VAL A 578 -12.10 2.24 21.75
CA VAL A 578 -10.81 1.86 22.35
C VAL A 578 -10.25 0.62 21.65
N LEU A 579 -11.09 -0.41 21.52
CA LEU A 579 -10.71 -1.73 21.01
C LEU A 579 -11.23 -1.99 19.59
N ARG A 580 -10.36 -2.52 18.71
CA ARG A 580 -10.70 -2.93 17.33
C ARG A 580 -12.03 -3.68 17.24
N GLY A 581 -12.93 -3.18 16.38
CA GLY A 581 -14.22 -3.82 16.11
C GLY A 581 -15.08 -4.01 17.36
N ASN A 582 -14.88 -3.14 18.37
CA ASN A 582 -15.47 -3.21 19.69
C ASN A 582 -15.53 -4.64 20.28
N SER A 583 -14.38 -5.33 20.25
CA SER A 583 -14.29 -6.75 20.62
C SER A 583 -13.37 -6.95 21.83
N LEU A 584 -13.92 -7.53 22.91
CA LEU A 584 -13.19 -7.81 24.16
C LEU A 584 -11.87 -8.55 23.94
N ILE A 585 -10.83 -8.11 24.65
CA ILE A 585 -9.52 -8.79 24.69
C ILE A 585 -9.37 -9.50 26.04
N PRO A 586 -9.32 -10.85 26.07
CA PRO A 586 -9.05 -11.61 27.29
C PRO A 586 -7.70 -11.25 27.89
N ARG A 587 -7.64 -11.16 29.23
CA ARG A 587 -6.44 -10.76 29.98
C ARG A 587 -5.24 -11.70 29.77
N ASN A 588 -5.49 -12.99 29.52
CA ASN A 588 -4.43 -13.94 29.19
C ASN A 588 -3.85 -13.76 27.78
N ALA A 589 -4.51 -12.99 26.91
CA ALA A 589 -4.03 -12.67 25.57
C ALA A 589 -3.42 -11.27 25.49
N GLY A 590 -4.13 -10.25 25.98
CA GLY A 590 -3.63 -8.89 26.12
C GLY A 590 -3.88 -8.40 27.53
N ALA A 591 -2.84 -8.17 28.32
CA ALA A 591 -2.95 -7.66 29.68
C ALA A 591 -2.79 -6.13 29.68
N PHE A 592 -3.80 -5.42 30.18
CA PHE A 592 -3.81 -3.95 30.23
C PHE A 592 -3.66 -3.48 31.69
N ASN A 593 -2.80 -2.49 31.97
CA ASN A 593 -2.75 -1.82 33.28
C ASN A 593 -2.09 -0.43 33.25
N LYS A 594 -2.38 0.44 34.22
CA LYS A 594 -1.75 1.77 34.35
C LYS A 594 -1.90 2.64 33.09
N ASN A 595 -3.01 2.57 32.38
CA ASN A 595 -3.26 3.41 31.22
C ASN A 595 -4.09 4.66 31.60
N ILE A 596 -4.07 5.70 30.77
CA ILE A 596 -5.01 6.82 30.86
C ILE A 596 -5.81 6.89 29.57
N TYR A 597 -7.13 6.93 29.69
CA TYR A 597 -8.07 6.99 28.58
C TYR A 597 -8.88 8.29 28.61
N PHE A 598 -9.04 8.93 27.46
CA PHE A 598 -9.93 10.08 27.30
C PHE A 598 -10.64 10.03 25.93
N ASP A 599 -11.96 9.88 25.95
CA ASP A 599 -12.81 10.21 24.81
C ASP A 599 -13.30 11.65 24.98
N LYS A 600 -12.97 12.51 24.03
CA LYS A 600 -13.41 13.92 23.96
C LYS A 600 -14.94 14.05 23.93
N ASN A 601 -15.64 13.01 23.48
CA ASN A 601 -17.11 12.90 23.44
C ASN A 601 -17.70 12.12 24.64
N GLY A 602 -16.89 11.76 25.63
CA GLY A 602 -17.34 11.22 26.92
C GLY A 602 -17.86 9.78 26.92
N LYS A 603 -17.70 9.02 25.84
CA LYS A 603 -18.26 7.67 25.69
C LYS A 603 -17.18 6.61 25.49
N LEU A 604 -16.46 6.28 26.57
CA LEU A 604 -15.57 5.13 26.59
C LEU A 604 -16.34 3.81 26.53
N ASP A 605 -15.90 2.91 25.65
CA ASP A 605 -16.46 1.57 25.45
C ASP A 605 -15.32 0.57 25.20
N PHE A 606 -15.31 -0.50 26.00
CA PHE A 606 -14.32 -1.57 26.01
C PHE A 606 -14.98 -2.89 25.60
N GLY A 607 -15.45 -2.97 24.36
CA GLY A 607 -16.07 -4.20 23.83
C GLY A 607 -17.51 -4.43 24.30
N GLY A 608 -18.27 -3.36 24.52
CA GLY A 608 -19.61 -3.38 25.10
C GLY A 608 -19.63 -3.18 26.61
N LEU A 609 -18.49 -2.93 27.24
CA LEU A 609 -18.33 -2.68 28.68
C LEU A 609 -17.96 -1.22 28.95
N ASN A 610 -18.54 -0.65 30.02
CA ASN A 610 -18.03 0.60 30.58
C ASN A 610 -16.68 0.36 31.30
N PHE A 611 -16.04 1.43 31.79
CA PHE A 611 -14.71 1.33 32.40
C PHE A 611 -14.69 0.48 33.69
N GLU A 612 -15.67 0.62 34.58
CA GLU A 612 -15.77 -0.17 35.82
C GLU A 612 -15.97 -1.66 35.52
N GLN A 613 -16.83 -1.98 34.55
CA GLN A 613 -17.06 -3.35 34.09
C GLN A 613 -15.82 -3.95 33.43
N TRP A 614 -15.07 -3.16 32.66
CA TRP A 614 -13.77 -3.56 32.12
C TRP A 614 -12.76 -3.85 33.24
N GLN A 615 -12.69 -3.01 34.26
CA GLN A 615 -11.85 -3.24 35.45
C GLN A 615 -12.26 -4.48 36.24
N ALA A 616 -13.55 -4.79 36.33
CA ALA A 616 -14.07 -6.01 36.95
C ALA A 616 -13.62 -7.30 36.24
N THR A 617 -13.23 -7.25 34.95
CA THR A 617 -12.59 -8.38 34.26
C THR A 617 -11.13 -8.64 34.71
N GLY A 618 -10.59 -7.79 35.58
CA GLY A 618 -9.21 -7.84 36.06
C GLY A 618 -8.20 -7.12 35.15
N GLN A 619 -8.66 -6.45 34.10
CA GLN A 619 -7.90 -5.54 33.25
C GLN A 619 -7.81 -4.15 33.90
N ASP A 620 -6.84 -3.32 33.51
CA ASP A 620 -6.78 -1.88 33.77
C ASP A 620 -7.02 -1.43 35.23
N LYS A 621 -6.72 -2.28 36.22
CA LYS A 621 -7.00 -2.03 37.65
C LYS A 621 -6.42 -0.71 38.18
N ASP A 622 -5.21 -0.37 37.77
CA ASP A 622 -4.48 0.84 38.19
C ASP A 622 -4.56 1.95 37.12
N SER A 623 -5.59 1.94 36.26
CA SER A 623 -5.77 2.86 35.14
C SER A 623 -6.86 3.89 35.41
N PHE A 624 -6.88 4.96 34.64
CA PHE A 624 -7.75 6.12 34.89
C PHE A 624 -8.46 6.60 33.63
N VAL A 625 -9.64 7.20 33.82
CA VAL A 625 -10.36 7.98 32.82
C VAL A 625 -10.19 9.45 33.18
N GLU A 626 -9.40 10.20 32.40
CA GLU A 626 -9.08 11.59 32.73
C GLU A 626 -8.62 12.39 31.51
N LYS A 627 -9.09 13.64 31.41
CA LYS A 627 -8.59 14.62 30.45
C LYS A 627 -7.20 15.12 30.87
N LEU A 628 -6.18 14.87 30.05
CA LEU A 628 -4.84 15.44 30.20
C LEU A 628 -4.60 16.59 29.21
N ASN A 629 -3.67 17.49 29.53
CA ASN A 629 -3.11 18.41 28.53
C ASN A 629 -2.01 17.68 27.72
N VAL A 630 -2.43 16.85 26.77
CA VAL A 630 -1.51 16.00 25.97
C VAL A 630 -0.50 16.82 25.18
N ASP A 631 -0.90 17.99 24.66
CA ASP A 631 -0.02 18.88 23.90
C ASP A 631 1.10 19.45 24.78
N GLU A 632 0.79 19.88 26.01
CA GLU A 632 1.79 20.35 26.98
C GLU A 632 2.71 19.21 27.46
N ILE A 633 2.18 18.01 27.69
CA ILE A 633 2.98 16.82 28.03
C ILE A 633 4.02 16.54 26.95
N ILE A 634 3.65 16.68 25.68
CA ILE A 634 4.54 16.49 24.53
C ILE A 634 5.54 17.65 24.40
N GLU A 635 5.07 18.90 24.46
CA GLU A 635 5.88 20.09 24.24
C GLU A 635 6.97 20.26 25.30
N LYS A 636 6.58 20.12 26.58
CA LYS A 636 7.46 20.25 27.75
C LYS A 636 8.09 18.92 28.18
N SER A 637 7.74 17.80 27.52
CA SER A 637 8.22 16.45 27.85
C SER A 637 7.95 16.05 29.31
N LEU A 638 6.71 16.21 29.78
CA LEU A 638 6.33 15.97 31.18
C LEU A 638 6.18 14.47 31.52
N PRO A 639 6.40 14.06 32.78
CA PRO A 639 5.96 12.77 33.30
C PRO A 639 4.45 12.76 33.59
N VAL A 640 3.86 11.57 33.77
CA VAL A 640 2.55 11.41 34.43
C VAL A 640 2.69 10.34 35.52
N GLU A 641 2.90 10.79 36.76
CA GLU A 641 3.46 9.96 37.84
C GLU A 641 2.53 8.85 38.31
N LYS A 642 1.21 9.10 38.38
CA LYS A 642 0.17 8.13 38.79
C LYS A 642 0.18 6.81 37.99
N ILE A 643 0.53 6.87 36.71
CA ILE A 643 0.74 5.67 35.86
C ILE A 643 2.22 5.34 35.65
N GLY A 644 3.11 6.16 36.22
CA GLY A 644 4.56 6.09 36.03
C GLY A 644 4.98 6.29 34.58
N PHE A 645 4.25 7.09 33.81
CA PHE A 645 4.63 7.52 32.46
C PHE A 645 5.87 8.41 32.55
N LYS A 646 6.90 8.05 31.81
CA LYS A 646 8.17 8.78 31.72
C LYS A 646 8.16 9.72 30.50
N PRO A 647 8.84 10.88 30.58
CA PRO A 647 8.95 11.85 29.50
C PRO A 647 9.16 11.28 28.09
N LEU A 648 8.39 11.80 27.13
CA LEU A 648 8.54 11.59 25.70
C LEU A 648 8.91 12.93 25.04
N ASN A 649 10.10 12.99 24.43
CA ASN A 649 10.53 14.16 23.67
C ASN A 649 10.45 13.87 22.16
N VAL A 650 9.35 14.30 21.54
CA VAL A 650 9.09 14.12 20.10
C VAL A 650 10.07 14.91 19.22
N LYS A 651 10.66 16.01 19.72
CA LYS A 651 11.62 16.86 19.00
C LYS A 651 12.96 16.14 18.74
N LYS A 652 13.19 14.97 19.36
CA LYS A 652 14.34 14.08 19.07
C LYS A 652 14.13 13.17 17.85
N ALA A 653 12.90 13.06 17.33
CA ALA A 653 12.60 12.22 16.17
C ALA A 653 12.90 12.93 14.84
N GLY A 654 13.26 12.15 13.82
CA GLY A 654 13.64 12.65 12.50
C GLY A 654 15.13 13.01 12.39
N ILE A 655 15.47 13.64 11.27
CA ILE A 655 16.85 13.85 10.81
C ILE A 655 17.61 14.83 11.71
N ARG A 656 18.87 14.51 12.04
CA ARG A 656 19.78 15.39 12.81
C ARG A 656 20.90 15.99 11.97
N VAL A 657 21.16 15.46 10.77
CA VAL A 657 22.13 16.04 9.83
C VAL A 657 21.60 17.41 9.37
N LYS A 658 22.15 18.49 9.94
CA LYS A 658 21.64 19.86 9.85
C LYS A 658 21.20 20.26 8.44
N LYS A 659 22.09 20.13 7.44
CA LYS A 659 21.81 20.51 6.04
C LYS A 659 20.62 19.75 5.43
N LEU A 660 20.52 18.44 5.68
CA LEU A 660 19.40 17.64 5.15
C LEU A 660 18.10 17.95 5.91
N ARG A 661 18.17 18.10 7.25
CA ARG A 661 17.03 18.53 8.06
C ARG A 661 16.50 19.88 7.58
N GLU A 662 17.36 20.89 7.41
CA GLU A 662 16.96 22.22 6.92
C GLU A 662 16.36 22.15 5.50
N LYS A 663 16.85 21.26 4.63
CA LYS A 663 16.23 21.01 3.33
C LYS A 663 14.81 20.46 3.48
N ILE A 664 14.61 19.44 4.32
CA ILE A 664 13.29 18.79 4.52
C ILE A 664 12.33 19.70 5.29
N ASP A 665 12.75 20.34 6.38
CA ASP A 665 11.95 21.30 7.16
C ASP A 665 11.51 22.51 6.29
N ASN A 666 12.29 22.91 5.28
CA ASN A 666 11.86 23.93 4.30
C ASN A 666 10.94 23.36 3.21
N LEU A 667 11.25 22.17 2.67
CA LEU A 667 10.43 21.48 1.68
C LEU A 667 9.00 21.22 2.18
N LEU A 668 8.86 20.87 3.46
CA LEU A 668 7.57 20.54 4.09
C LEU A 668 6.63 21.74 4.31
N LYS A 669 7.10 22.99 4.16
CA LYS A 669 6.25 24.19 4.33
C LYS A 669 5.16 24.28 3.26
N ASP A 670 5.53 24.01 2.01
CA ASP A 670 4.67 24.16 0.83
C ASP A 670 4.49 22.82 0.09
N TYR A 671 4.66 21.70 0.80
CA TYR A 671 4.67 20.37 0.18
C TYR A 671 3.29 19.94 -0.32
N LYS A 672 3.18 19.69 -1.62
CA LYS A 672 1.97 19.16 -2.25
C LYS A 672 1.97 17.63 -2.19
N TYR A 673 1.27 17.09 -1.19
CA TYR A 673 1.00 15.65 -1.09
C TYR A 673 0.04 15.16 -2.19
N PRO A 674 0.09 13.87 -2.57
CA PRO A 674 -0.94 13.25 -3.40
C PRO A 674 -2.35 13.43 -2.83
N PRO A 675 -3.38 13.56 -3.68
CA PRO A 675 -4.76 13.66 -3.21
C PRO A 675 -5.20 12.37 -2.51
N MET A 676 -6.04 12.51 -1.48
CA MET A 676 -6.60 11.36 -0.76
C MET A 676 -7.59 10.63 -1.66
N PHE A 677 -7.24 9.41 -2.04
CA PHE A 677 -7.97 8.56 -2.96
C PHE A 677 -9.28 8.07 -2.34
N LYS A 678 -10.40 8.39 -3.00
CA LYS A 678 -11.76 8.12 -2.53
C LYS A 678 -12.44 7.12 -3.45
N HIS A 679 -12.96 6.02 -2.91
CA HIS A 679 -13.66 5.01 -3.71
C HIS A 679 -15.16 5.24 -3.84
N ASN A 680 -15.61 5.34 -5.09
CA ASN A 680 -17.01 5.37 -5.48
C ASN A 680 -17.44 4.04 -6.12
N PHE A 681 -16.91 2.91 -5.64
CA PHE A 681 -17.18 1.59 -6.19
C PHE A 681 -18.64 1.16 -6.01
N VAL A 682 -19.46 1.47 -7.01
CA VAL A 682 -20.68 0.70 -7.23
C VAL A 682 -20.22 -0.71 -7.59
N LEU A 683 -20.41 -1.67 -6.68
CA LEU A 683 -20.12 -3.06 -7.00
C LEU A 683 -20.95 -3.48 -8.22
N PRO A 684 -20.39 -4.29 -9.13
CA PRO A 684 -21.11 -4.76 -10.32
C PRO A 684 -22.46 -5.35 -9.95
N GLU A 685 -23.49 -5.05 -10.76
CA GLU A 685 -24.86 -5.51 -10.58
C GLU A 685 -24.90 -7.04 -10.52
N ILE A 686 -24.88 -7.62 -9.31
CA ILE A 686 -25.09 -9.07 -9.10
C ILE A 686 -26.58 -9.37 -9.31
N SER A 687 -27.00 -9.33 -10.57
CA SER A 687 -28.34 -9.76 -10.96
C SER A 687 -28.51 -11.27 -10.74
N VAL A 688 -29.76 -11.70 -10.70
CA VAL A 688 -30.11 -13.13 -10.83
C VAL A 688 -29.79 -13.65 -12.24
N ASP A 689 -29.69 -12.75 -13.23
CA ASP A 689 -29.30 -13.07 -14.61
C ASP A 689 -27.87 -13.64 -14.70
N ASP A 690 -27.00 -13.20 -13.80
CA ASP A 690 -25.59 -13.60 -13.71
C ASP A 690 -25.36 -15.00 -13.15
N GLN A 691 -26.42 -15.65 -12.67
CA GLN A 691 -26.37 -16.95 -11.99
C GLN A 691 -26.84 -18.06 -12.96
N MET A 692 -27.02 -19.30 -12.51
CA MET A 692 -27.62 -20.37 -13.33
C MET A 692 -28.96 -20.83 -12.75
N ILE A 693 -29.93 -21.16 -13.61
CA ILE A 693 -31.23 -21.68 -13.17
C ILE A 693 -31.03 -22.96 -12.35
N GLY A 694 -31.79 -23.10 -11.26
CA GLY A 694 -31.70 -24.21 -10.32
C GLY A 694 -30.52 -24.15 -9.35
N ARG A 695 -29.52 -23.27 -9.57
CA ARG A 695 -28.41 -23.05 -8.64
C ARG A 695 -28.79 -22.04 -7.54
N PHE A 696 -27.99 -22.06 -6.48
CA PHE A 696 -28.02 -21.11 -5.37
C PHE A 696 -27.49 -19.73 -5.81
N PRO A 697 -28.04 -18.60 -5.30
CA PRO A 697 -27.57 -17.26 -5.66
C PRO A 697 -26.17 -16.94 -5.12
N ALA A 698 -25.34 -16.27 -5.91
CA ALA A 698 -23.93 -15.97 -5.60
C ALA A 698 -23.75 -14.79 -4.60
N ALA A 699 -24.45 -14.86 -3.47
CA ALA A 699 -24.45 -13.89 -2.38
C ALA A 699 -23.41 -14.25 -1.30
N SER A 700 -22.99 -13.29 -0.47
CA SER A 700 -21.94 -13.52 0.55
C SER A 700 -22.42 -13.26 1.98
N GLY A 701 -23.17 -14.22 2.52
CA GLY A 701 -23.65 -14.35 3.90
C GLY A 701 -24.22 -15.77 4.06
N THR A 702 -24.12 -16.36 5.24
CA THR A 702 -24.02 -17.82 5.40
C THR A 702 -25.32 -18.62 5.59
N ILE A 703 -25.35 -19.71 4.79
CA ILE A 703 -25.84 -21.06 5.12
C ILE A 703 -27.39 -21.19 5.07
N CYS A 704 -28.02 -22.36 4.97
CA CYS A 704 -27.47 -23.72 4.81
C CYS A 704 -27.83 -24.38 3.46
N ASN A 705 -29.10 -24.76 3.28
CA ASN A 705 -29.55 -25.73 2.30
C ASN A 705 -29.79 -25.09 0.91
N PRO A 706 -29.11 -25.56 -0.17
CA PRO A 706 -29.32 -25.06 -1.53
C PRO A 706 -30.75 -25.20 -2.06
N GLU A 707 -31.55 -26.11 -1.51
CA GLU A 707 -32.93 -26.35 -1.95
C GLU A 707 -33.91 -25.23 -1.57
N LEU A 708 -33.57 -24.44 -0.55
CA LEU A 708 -34.42 -23.34 -0.05
C LEU A 708 -34.26 -22.04 -0.82
N LEU A 709 -33.19 -21.90 -1.61
CA LEU A 709 -32.82 -20.67 -2.31
C LEU A 709 -32.36 -21.01 -3.72
N LYS A 710 -33.26 -20.92 -4.69
CA LYS A 710 -32.98 -21.25 -6.10
C LYS A 710 -33.27 -20.11 -7.04
N VAL A 711 -32.43 -19.98 -8.05
CA VAL A 711 -32.68 -19.15 -9.23
C VAL A 711 -33.73 -19.83 -10.11
N LYS A 712 -34.80 -19.10 -10.44
CA LYS A 712 -35.85 -19.51 -11.37
C LYS A 712 -35.96 -18.52 -12.53
N LYS A 713 -36.67 -18.93 -13.58
CA LYS A 713 -37.03 -18.13 -14.75
C LYS A 713 -38.52 -18.30 -15.04
N GLU A 714 -39.18 -17.20 -15.41
CA GLU A 714 -40.60 -17.14 -15.79
C GLU A 714 -40.73 -16.11 -16.92
N GLY A 715 -41.10 -16.57 -18.12
CA GLY A 715 -40.91 -15.78 -19.34
C GLY A 715 -39.43 -15.38 -19.48
N GLU A 716 -39.16 -14.11 -19.73
CA GLU A 716 -37.79 -13.56 -19.78
C GLU A 716 -37.21 -13.27 -18.39
N ARG A 717 -38.06 -13.09 -17.37
CA ARG A 717 -37.66 -12.61 -16.04
C ARG A 717 -37.01 -13.73 -15.21
N ARG A 718 -35.86 -13.41 -14.62
CA ARG A 718 -35.14 -14.30 -13.70
C ARG A 718 -35.21 -13.77 -12.26
N PHE A 719 -35.35 -14.67 -11.29
CA PHE A 719 -35.56 -14.29 -9.89
C PHE A 719 -35.04 -15.36 -8.91
N THR A 720 -34.64 -14.92 -7.73
CA THR A 720 -34.31 -15.80 -6.61
C THR A 720 -35.60 -16.10 -5.84
N ARG A 721 -35.99 -17.38 -5.79
CA ARG A 721 -37.06 -17.84 -4.91
C ARG A 721 -36.47 -18.25 -3.57
N ILE A 722 -36.99 -17.66 -2.50
CA ILE A 722 -36.85 -18.14 -1.12
C ILE A 722 -38.05 -19.04 -0.83
N ASN A 723 -37.78 -20.28 -0.41
CA ASN A 723 -38.76 -21.18 0.19
C ASN A 723 -38.39 -21.34 1.67
N ASN A 724 -39.26 -20.96 2.60
CA ASN A 724 -39.04 -21.19 4.03
C ASN A 724 -39.92 -22.34 4.54
N ALA A 725 -39.33 -23.55 4.52
CA ALA A 725 -39.97 -24.80 4.92
C ALA A 725 -39.55 -25.30 6.31
N PHE A 726 -38.75 -24.53 7.06
CA PHE A 726 -38.20 -24.95 8.35
C PHE A 726 -38.51 -23.94 9.46
N LYS A 727 -38.78 -24.45 10.67
CA LYS A 727 -39.18 -23.64 11.82
C LYS A 727 -38.00 -22.99 12.54
N ASP A 728 -36.87 -23.70 12.59
CA ASP A 728 -35.68 -23.32 13.37
C ASP A 728 -34.57 -22.70 12.50
N PHE A 729 -34.80 -22.55 11.20
CA PHE A 729 -33.84 -21.98 10.26
C PHE A 729 -34.46 -20.86 9.43
N ARG A 730 -33.70 -19.78 9.21
CA ARG A 730 -34.12 -18.62 8.42
C ARG A 730 -33.30 -18.55 7.13
N PRO A 731 -33.82 -19.01 5.98
CA PRO A 731 -33.09 -18.89 4.72
C PRO A 731 -32.93 -17.43 4.34
N TYR A 732 -31.70 -17.05 3.99
CA TYR A 732 -31.37 -15.69 3.57
C TYR A 732 -30.27 -15.66 2.53
N PHE A 733 -30.21 -14.53 1.81
CA PHE A 733 -29.08 -14.18 0.97
C PHE A 733 -28.75 -12.70 1.16
N ALA A 734 -27.50 -12.32 0.94
CA ALA A 734 -27.02 -10.97 1.20
C ALA A 734 -26.02 -10.45 0.15
N TYR A 735 -26.29 -9.25 -0.35
CA TYR A 735 -25.36 -8.49 -1.17
C TYR A 735 -24.45 -7.68 -0.26
N LYS A 736 -23.14 -7.73 -0.50
CA LYS A 736 -22.24 -6.69 0.01
C LYS A 736 -22.28 -5.49 -0.93
N TYR A 737 -21.87 -4.32 -0.46
CA TYR A 737 -21.63 -3.10 -1.23
C TYR A 737 -20.70 -2.16 -0.43
N GLN A 738 -20.13 -1.16 -1.09
CA GLN A 738 -19.29 -0.15 -0.45
C GLN A 738 -19.49 1.19 -1.16
N LEU A 739 -20.20 2.12 -0.53
CA LEU A 739 -20.61 3.38 -1.14
C LEU A 739 -20.19 4.56 -0.24
N ASP A 740 -18.93 4.55 0.21
CA ASP A 740 -18.51 5.29 1.40
C ASP A 740 -18.56 6.81 1.24
N ASN A 741 -18.49 7.33 0.01
CA ASN A 741 -18.65 8.77 -0.27
C ASN A 741 -20.08 9.18 -0.64
N ALA A 742 -21.02 8.23 -0.75
CA ALA A 742 -22.42 8.58 -0.92
C ALA A 742 -23.00 9.01 0.43
N ASP A 743 -23.66 10.17 0.49
CA ASP A 743 -24.36 10.62 1.70
C ASP A 743 -25.64 9.81 1.96
N PHE A 744 -26.24 9.27 0.91
CA PHE A 744 -27.44 8.45 0.93
C PHE A 744 -27.29 7.27 -0.05
N ILE A 745 -27.86 6.13 0.31
CA ILE A 745 -27.91 4.93 -0.52
C ILE A 745 -29.36 4.73 -0.99
N LYS A 746 -29.56 4.49 -2.29
CA LYS A 746 -30.82 3.97 -2.84
C LYS A 746 -30.70 2.48 -3.07
N ILE A 747 -31.59 1.72 -2.43
CA ILE A 747 -31.83 0.31 -2.69
C ILE A 747 -33.10 0.22 -3.55
N SER A 748 -33.08 -0.59 -4.60
CA SER A 748 -34.31 -0.96 -5.31
C SER A 748 -34.30 -2.43 -5.69
N PHE A 749 -35.46 -3.09 -5.65
CA PHE A 749 -35.63 -4.47 -6.10
C PHE A 749 -37.09 -4.74 -6.43
N ASP A 750 -37.36 -5.76 -7.24
CA ASP A 750 -38.70 -6.27 -7.46
C ASP A 750 -38.95 -7.47 -6.55
N MET A 751 -40.12 -7.53 -5.92
CA MET A 751 -40.56 -8.69 -5.13
C MET A 751 -41.93 -9.20 -5.59
N ARG A 752 -42.16 -10.51 -5.47
CA ARG A 752 -43.51 -11.10 -5.53
C ARG A 752 -43.81 -11.82 -4.23
N LEU A 753 -44.96 -11.48 -3.66
CA LEU A 753 -45.45 -11.98 -2.38
C LEU A 753 -46.60 -12.96 -2.57
N HIS A 754 -46.65 -13.97 -1.71
CA HIS A 754 -47.72 -14.94 -1.54
C HIS A 754 -48.37 -14.72 -0.16
N GLU A 755 -49.48 -15.42 0.10
CA GLU A 755 -50.31 -15.20 1.30
C GLU A 755 -49.53 -15.29 2.63
N ASN A 756 -48.63 -16.27 2.74
CA ASN A 756 -47.79 -16.52 3.91
C ASN A 756 -46.38 -15.89 3.84
N SER A 757 -46.09 -15.00 2.88
CA SER A 757 -44.75 -14.40 2.75
C SER A 757 -44.36 -13.59 3.99
N ASN A 758 -43.23 -13.97 4.60
CA ASN A 758 -42.63 -13.29 5.74
C ASN A 758 -41.17 -12.90 5.39
N LEU A 759 -40.94 -11.62 5.06
CA LEU A 759 -39.65 -11.11 4.59
C LEU A 759 -39.10 -10.03 5.53
N LEU A 760 -37.80 -10.06 5.79
CA LEU A 760 -37.04 -9.00 6.42
C LEU A 760 -35.95 -8.51 5.46
N LEU A 761 -36.03 -7.23 5.08
CA LEU A 761 -34.95 -6.51 4.41
C LEU A 761 -34.14 -5.78 5.49
N GLU A 762 -32.83 -6.01 5.55
CA GLU A 762 -31.98 -5.46 6.62
C GLU A 762 -30.60 -5.00 6.09
N PRO A 763 -30.40 -3.68 5.89
CA PRO A 763 -29.07 -3.07 5.73
C PRO A 763 -28.22 -3.22 7.01
N ARG A 764 -26.99 -3.71 6.89
CA ARG A 764 -26.06 -3.93 8.02
C ARG A 764 -24.70 -3.31 7.79
N ALA A 765 -24.04 -2.90 8.87
CA ALA A 765 -22.64 -2.46 8.87
C ALA A 765 -21.62 -3.62 8.86
N ASN A 766 -22.06 -4.88 9.02
CA ASN A 766 -21.21 -6.06 8.90
C ASN A 766 -22.08 -7.31 8.60
N LEU A 767 -21.45 -8.46 8.32
CA LEU A 767 -22.19 -9.71 8.06
C LEU A 767 -22.83 -10.35 9.31
N GLY A 768 -22.20 -10.20 10.48
CA GLY A 768 -22.61 -10.85 11.73
C GLY A 768 -23.93 -10.35 12.30
N GLY A 769 -24.40 -9.17 11.89
CA GLY A 769 -25.59 -8.55 12.46
C GLY A 769 -25.27 -7.70 13.70
N GLY A 770 -26.33 -7.34 14.42
CA GLY A 770 -26.27 -6.34 15.49
C GLY A 770 -27.66 -5.84 15.85
N ARG A 771 -27.80 -5.18 17.00
CA ARG A 771 -29.09 -4.68 17.48
C ARG A 771 -29.44 -3.36 16.78
N GLY A 772 -30.70 -3.19 16.38
CA GLY A 772 -31.23 -1.89 15.97
C GLY A 772 -30.89 -1.43 14.55
N TYR A 773 -30.53 -2.33 13.63
CA TYR A 773 -30.34 -1.96 12.22
C TYR A 773 -31.64 -1.49 11.55
N PRO A 774 -31.55 -0.69 10.45
CA PRO A 774 -32.69 -0.41 9.58
C PRO A 774 -33.33 -1.72 9.12
N GLN A 775 -34.65 -1.84 9.25
CA GLN A 775 -35.38 -3.03 8.83
C GLN A 775 -36.73 -2.69 8.21
N MET A 776 -37.04 -3.32 7.07
CA MET A 776 -38.38 -3.37 6.50
C MET A 776 -38.92 -4.79 6.68
N ARG A 777 -40.08 -4.93 7.32
CA ARG A 777 -40.69 -6.23 7.62
C ARG A 777 -42.02 -6.42 6.89
N ILE A 778 -42.10 -7.49 6.11
CA ILE A 778 -43.34 -8.07 5.60
C ILE A 778 -43.73 -9.23 6.51
N TYR A 779 -45.00 -9.29 6.91
CA TYR A 779 -45.58 -10.43 7.63
C TYR A 779 -46.93 -10.81 7.02
N LYS A 780 -47.10 -12.08 6.63
CA LYS A 780 -48.26 -12.62 5.89
C LYS A 780 -48.68 -11.73 4.71
N GLY A 781 -47.70 -11.35 3.88
CA GLY A 781 -47.90 -10.46 2.73
C GLY A 781 -48.34 -9.02 3.08
N SER A 782 -48.15 -8.58 4.33
CA SER A 782 -48.57 -7.26 4.81
C SER A 782 -47.38 -6.46 5.36
N ILE A 783 -47.37 -5.15 5.16
CA ILE A 783 -46.34 -4.22 5.66
C ILE A 783 -46.97 -3.19 6.58
N ALA A 784 -46.47 -3.09 7.82
CA ALA A 784 -46.97 -2.14 8.82
C ALA A 784 -48.51 -2.10 9.00
N GLY A 785 -49.19 -3.24 8.83
CA GLY A 785 -50.65 -3.39 8.91
C GLY A 785 -51.38 -3.35 7.56
N GLN A 786 -50.77 -2.81 6.50
CA GLN A 786 -51.36 -2.75 5.17
C GLN A 786 -51.07 -4.02 4.37
N LYS A 787 -52.10 -4.69 3.85
CA LYS A 787 -51.96 -5.84 2.93
C LYS A 787 -51.44 -5.35 1.57
N LEU A 788 -50.45 -6.04 1.00
CA LEU A 788 -49.93 -5.75 -0.33
C LEU A 788 -50.55 -6.68 -1.40
N PRO A 789 -50.58 -6.29 -2.69
CA PRO A 789 -51.02 -7.16 -3.77
C PRO A 789 -50.22 -8.47 -3.80
N LEU A 790 -50.92 -9.60 -3.79
CA LEU A 790 -50.33 -10.93 -3.82
C LEU A 790 -50.20 -11.46 -5.26
N ASN A 791 -49.26 -12.37 -5.47
CA ASN A 791 -48.93 -13.02 -6.74
C ASN A 791 -48.52 -12.07 -7.89
N LYS A 792 -48.36 -10.77 -7.61
CA LYS A 792 -47.88 -9.74 -8.55
C LYS A 792 -46.45 -9.30 -8.23
N TRP A 793 -45.76 -8.77 -9.23
CA TRP A 793 -44.46 -8.12 -9.06
C TRP A 793 -44.64 -6.68 -8.57
N LEU A 794 -44.03 -6.37 -7.44
CA LEU A 794 -44.04 -5.06 -6.79
C LEU A 794 -42.61 -4.52 -6.75
N ARG A 795 -42.40 -3.30 -7.24
CA ARG A 795 -41.10 -2.62 -7.14
C ARG A 795 -40.98 -1.99 -5.75
N VAL A 796 -39.93 -2.30 -5.02
CA VAL A 796 -39.56 -1.67 -3.75
C VAL A 796 -38.43 -0.69 -4.01
N GLU A 797 -38.51 0.50 -3.42
CA GLU A 797 -37.41 1.44 -3.30
C GLU A 797 -37.22 1.79 -1.82
N ALA A 798 -35.99 1.77 -1.34
CA ALA A 798 -35.64 2.24 -0.01
C ALA A 798 -34.47 3.22 -0.07
N VAL A 799 -34.53 4.30 0.70
CA VAL A 799 -33.44 5.29 0.81
C VAL A 799 -33.01 5.37 2.27
N LEU A 800 -31.72 5.16 2.51
CA LEU A 800 -31.11 5.25 3.84
C LEU A 800 -29.93 6.24 3.83
N PRO A 801 -29.78 7.07 4.87
CA PRO A 801 -28.56 7.85 5.05
C PRO A 801 -27.35 6.94 5.28
N ASN A 802 -26.23 7.30 4.70
CA ASN A 802 -24.94 6.64 4.84
C ASN A 802 -23.95 7.54 5.59
N HIS A 803 -24.46 8.16 6.65
CA HIS A 803 -23.74 8.92 7.66
C HIS A 803 -24.45 8.69 9.01
N VAL A 804 -24.02 9.35 10.09
CA VAL A 804 -24.73 9.30 11.39
C VAL A 804 -26.08 9.98 11.23
N ASN A 805 -27.12 9.19 10.98
CA ASN A 805 -28.50 9.67 10.86
C ASN A 805 -29.04 10.12 12.23
N PRO A 806 -29.39 11.42 12.41
CA PRO A 806 -30.01 11.91 13.64
C PRO A 806 -31.49 11.51 13.73
N ASP A 807 -32.22 11.46 12.60
CA ASP A 807 -33.65 11.14 12.53
C ASP A 807 -33.96 9.66 12.85
N LYS A 808 -32.92 8.81 12.79
CA LYS A 808 -32.99 7.36 13.02
C LYS A 808 -34.12 6.66 12.23
N LYS A 809 -34.37 7.15 11.01
CA LYS A 809 -35.41 6.66 10.09
C LYS A 809 -34.84 6.45 8.69
N PHE A 810 -35.38 5.48 7.96
CA PHE A 810 -35.12 5.31 6.53
C PHE A 810 -36.42 5.20 5.75
N ASP A 811 -36.44 5.71 4.52
CA ASP A 811 -37.62 5.78 3.65
C ASP A 811 -37.81 4.47 2.89
N VAL A 812 -39.06 4.03 2.76
CA VAL A 812 -39.48 2.87 1.95
C VAL A 812 -40.71 3.23 1.14
N LYS A 813 -40.68 2.94 -0.17
CA LYS A 813 -41.77 3.05 -1.12
C LYS A 813 -41.99 1.72 -1.84
N ILE A 814 -43.25 1.37 -2.13
CA ILE A 814 -43.61 0.18 -2.91
C ILE A 814 -44.58 0.60 -4.02
N TYR A 815 -44.35 0.09 -5.23
CA TYR A 815 -45.12 0.40 -6.42
C TYR A 815 -45.70 -0.87 -7.06
N GLU A 816 -46.91 -0.78 -7.58
CA GLU A 816 -47.51 -1.72 -8.51
C GLU A 816 -47.44 -1.11 -9.92
N GLY A 817 -46.58 -1.64 -10.78
CA GLY A 817 -46.20 -0.95 -12.02
C GLY A 817 -45.59 0.43 -11.71
N ASN A 818 -46.22 1.49 -12.22
CA ASN A 818 -45.82 2.87 -11.93
C ASN A 818 -46.59 3.50 -10.74
N SER A 819 -47.63 2.86 -10.23
CA SER A 819 -48.50 3.40 -9.17
C SER A 819 -47.89 3.19 -7.79
N LEU A 820 -47.70 4.26 -7.02
CA LEU A 820 -47.24 4.18 -5.62
C LEU A 820 -48.37 3.66 -4.73
N ILE A 821 -48.18 2.50 -4.11
CA ILE A 821 -49.20 1.83 -3.27
C ILE A 821 -48.86 1.84 -1.77
N PHE A 822 -47.61 2.12 -1.41
CA PHE A 822 -47.17 2.25 -0.02
C PHE A 822 -45.98 3.21 0.08
N SER A 823 -45.94 4.05 1.11
CA SER A 823 -44.80 4.92 1.42
C SER A 823 -44.72 5.16 2.93
N LYS A 824 -43.59 4.82 3.58
CA LYS A 824 -43.41 5.01 5.02
C LYS A 824 -41.94 5.14 5.43
N LYS A 825 -41.67 5.98 6.43
CA LYS A 825 -40.40 6.02 7.16
C LYS A 825 -40.38 4.99 8.29
N PHE A 826 -39.38 4.11 8.30
CA PHE A 826 -39.20 3.08 9.33
C PHE A 826 -38.09 3.47 10.32
N PRO A 827 -38.34 3.39 11.64
CA PRO A 827 -37.35 3.72 12.66
C PRO A 827 -36.30 2.61 12.87
N TYR A 828 -35.13 2.99 13.36
CA TYR A 828 -34.05 2.10 13.79
C TYR A 828 -33.28 2.71 14.97
N THR A 829 -32.31 1.99 15.56
CA THR A 829 -31.61 2.47 16.78
C THR A 829 -30.09 2.35 16.73
N THR A 830 -29.50 1.76 15.69
CA THR A 830 -28.04 1.68 15.55
C THR A 830 -27.38 3.06 15.42
N LEU A 831 -26.15 3.15 15.94
CA LEU A 831 -25.25 4.29 15.75
C LEU A 831 -24.33 4.13 14.53
N SER A 832 -24.43 3.02 13.79
CA SER A 832 -23.66 2.80 12.55
C SER A 832 -23.86 3.95 11.56
N ALA A 833 -22.74 4.57 11.16
CA ALA A 833 -22.72 5.63 10.15
C ALA A 833 -22.63 5.10 8.71
N LYS A 834 -22.27 3.82 8.52
CA LYS A 834 -22.05 3.20 7.20
C LYS A 834 -22.68 1.81 7.17
N PHE A 835 -23.16 1.42 6.01
CA PHE A 835 -23.74 0.10 5.74
C PHE A 835 -23.01 -0.53 4.55
N TYR A 836 -22.72 -1.83 4.66
CA TYR A 836 -21.88 -2.55 3.70
C TYR A 836 -22.50 -3.87 3.23
N ALA A 837 -23.70 -4.20 3.73
CA ALA A 837 -24.44 -5.37 3.29
C ALA A 837 -25.96 -5.12 3.34
N LEU A 838 -26.68 -5.78 2.44
CA LEU A 838 -28.14 -5.82 2.36
C LEU A 838 -28.60 -7.27 2.44
N PHE A 839 -29.34 -7.62 3.48
CA PHE A 839 -29.86 -8.96 3.69
C PHE A 839 -31.33 -9.05 3.29
N PHE A 840 -31.69 -10.14 2.59
CA PHE A 840 -33.06 -10.60 2.37
C PHE A 840 -33.25 -11.90 3.16
N ILE A 841 -34.03 -11.85 4.25
CA ILE A 841 -34.18 -12.94 5.22
C ILE A 841 -35.64 -13.37 5.27
N ALA A 842 -35.95 -14.64 5.04
CA ALA A 842 -37.27 -15.16 5.36
C ALA A 842 -37.41 -15.36 6.88
N ILE A 843 -38.53 -14.92 7.45
CA ILE A 843 -38.71 -14.77 8.90
C ILE A 843 -40.05 -15.34 9.38
N GLY A 844 -40.19 -16.66 9.40
CA GLY A 844 -41.38 -17.30 9.93
C GLY A 844 -41.21 -18.79 10.23
N GLY A 845 -42.27 -19.41 10.74
CA GLY A 845 -42.25 -20.68 11.48
C GLY A 845 -42.26 -21.96 10.63
N GLY A 846 -41.81 -21.90 9.37
CA GLY A 846 -41.65 -23.08 8.50
C GLY A 846 -42.89 -23.49 7.68
N ASN A 847 -43.91 -22.65 7.59
CA ASN A 847 -45.20 -22.98 6.93
C ASN A 847 -45.16 -22.87 5.38
N GLY A 848 -44.07 -23.29 4.74
CA GLY A 848 -43.95 -23.32 3.26
C GLY A 848 -43.97 -21.93 2.61
N GLU A 849 -43.34 -20.94 3.26
CA GLU A 849 -43.46 -19.53 2.87
C GLU A 849 -42.63 -19.27 1.59
N ILE A 850 -43.26 -18.73 0.54
CA ILE A 850 -42.58 -18.43 -0.73
C ILE A 850 -42.40 -16.92 -0.86
N ILE A 851 -41.21 -16.46 -1.28
CA ILE A 851 -40.92 -15.07 -1.66
C ILE A 851 -40.03 -15.09 -2.90
N ASP A 852 -40.38 -14.31 -3.93
CA ASP A 852 -39.50 -14.12 -5.09
C ASP A 852 -38.88 -12.72 -5.08
N ILE A 853 -37.57 -12.61 -5.37
CA ILE A 853 -36.81 -11.36 -5.45
C ILE A 853 -36.07 -11.28 -6.80
N SER A 854 -36.10 -10.11 -7.46
CA SER A 854 -35.42 -9.83 -8.73
C SER A 854 -34.90 -8.38 -8.77
N ASN A 855 -34.11 -8.03 -9.79
CA ASN A 855 -33.69 -6.66 -10.11
C ASN A 855 -33.07 -5.86 -8.94
N VAL A 856 -32.29 -6.51 -8.07
CA VAL A 856 -31.68 -5.86 -6.91
C VAL A 856 -30.56 -4.90 -7.34
N ARG A 857 -30.71 -3.63 -6.98
CA ARG A 857 -29.74 -2.55 -7.19
C ARG A 857 -29.47 -1.80 -5.90
N ILE A 858 -28.22 -1.40 -5.70
CA ILE A 858 -27.76 -0.62 -4.56
C ILE A 858 -26.81 0.44 -5.12
N VAL A 859 -27.22 1.70 -5.11
CA VAL A 859 -26.52 2.81 -5.76
C VAL A 859 -26.47 4.04 -4.86
N PRO A 860 -25.56 5.00 -5.07
CA PRO A 860 -25.67 6.33 -4.48
C PRO A 860 -27.04 6.93 -4.81
N ALA A 861 -27.75 7.40 -3.79
CA ALA A 861 -28.91 8.25 -3.99
C ALA A 861 -28.39 9.67 -4.23
N ASN A 862 -27.95 9.95 -5.45
CA ASN A 862 -27.76 11.33 -5.88
C ASN A 862 -29.11 12.02 -5.72
N GLU A 863 -29.18 13.08 -4.90
CA GLU A 863 -30.37 13.93 -4.87
C GLU A 863 -30.53 14.56 -6.25
N SER A 864 -31.41 14.00 -7.07
CA SER A 864 -32.02 14.75 -8.17
C SER A 864 -33.00 15.76 -7.58
N LYS A 865 -32.46 16.74 -6.84
CA LYS A 865 -33.08 18.04 -6.65
C LYS A 865 -32.75 18.90 -7.86
N LYS A 866 -33.55 18.71 -8.90
CA LYS A 866 -34.09 19.83 -9.69
C LYS A 866 -35.59 19.83 -9.47
#